data_AF-A0A6J2PIX9-F1
#
_entry.id   AF-A0A6J2PIX9-F1
#
_cell.length_a   1.000
_cell.length_b   1.000
_cell.length_c   1.000
_cell.angle_alpha   90.00
_cell.angle_beta   90.00
_cell.angle_gamma   90.00
#
_symmetry.space_group_name_H-M   'P 1'
#
loop_
_entity.id
_entity.type
_entity.pdbx_description
1 polymer ?
#
loop_
_entity_poly.entity_id
_entity_poly.type
_entity_poly.pdbx_seq_one_letter_code
_entity_poly.pdbx_strand_id
1 'polypeptide(L)'
;MGPFMSFLTLEDLLTFGSAEVLQVFTVNPLNMVFFNHSTFPLNLTNYYTELVYLQESNFNPLLLPLACRCVAPGPAFSQLTSAESMTVLLNLNSVCTDLDPQISAALAGNLGDNIDATAISALGNESTGISIGQIKKINPQDLLSALSTLSSVMGWTDGQAKSIIQTLMSSGLMKINSMSSLFMLGSLVVGIPVKTFTSISGSQLLTASKNPSFLQHMMSASQIVQYTFVTQIISVSTNSEMIIQNIPDEMATEIPRAQLLGLSNTGSVISRLNKKKWKQQQVELFFEVIAVESATATLGSPNNLSSSVLQGFTCTSVRSVKTVQIKKLVKACRRRRQNKVTLVETQLTCMYNHIKGDSDATSFHLYPPDVLLYYDYSLVPQADCRSYFEQLADADFTVFSSDLSYKRTALFVNARSCLGITTTSLTEDNISVMGNMCCDLDGSYIENSDPSILEKLKNCPDLTKAQAAAVEALLESGRTRYGAPSTWNKETLKDLEMLPLYLPSTFYDNFNKRTKRRFLRYFLRILRRNRVSRQKKRRLKRAIRSSIRNKSKRSIVTECTVGQITQVTISDEAFPFDYDDTAQFNCCLSASIVQDNLEAITEKVDDEEYLRIVLSKLREAYSAISTIPEDQVQLLGPASRVATMDDINIWSITQIDTLSALMDSSNGEWNSSLTKAVISKYLSNEGNSLGSSELNTIGGANLCVLDVDVLKNISSQSLKEADALTVSTCTTEKKKALFTIAREAFATNTRSAVAVATYQLTQPFLAGADLAYVKGLTTSGINMDLATFTSLDENVILNLSVNEVGGLLGTNLPDLKSYENQMVVQNWVSRQFQSDLNTLGVGLVGGRAGSTTIPNSMTTTGSPTTPNSMTTTGSLTTPNSMTTTGSPTTPNSMTTTGSPTTPNSMTTTGTGSPTTPNTMTTTGSPTTPNPLTTTSSPTTSASSTNTNTTG
;
A
#
# COMPACT_ATOMS: atom_id res chain seq x y z
N MET A 1 15.99 54.15 15.97
CA MET A 1 15.23 52.96 15.50
C MET A 1 14.45 52.33 16.63
N GLY A 2 15.06 51.67 17.63
CA GLY A 2 14.44 51.23 18.91
C GLY A 2 12.90 51.15 18.97
N PRO A 3 12.18 52.23 19.33
CA PRO A 3 10.71 52.25 19.44
C PRO A 3 9.90 51.87 18.18
N PHE A 4 10.53 51.86 17.00
CA PHE A 4 9.91 51.46 15.74
C PHE A 4 10.21 50.01 15.35
N MET A 5 11.16 49.33 16.01
CA MET A 5 11.54 47.95 15.68
C MET A 5 10.38 46.96 15.85
N SER A 6 9.48 47.21 16.81
CA SER A 6 8.28 46.40 17.04
C SER A 6 7.26 46.41 15.88
N PHE A 7 7.43 47.31 14.91
CA PHE A 7 6.59 47.39 13.71
C PHE A 7 7.29 46.87 12.45
N LEU A 8 8.57 46.48 12.54
CA LEU A 8 9.37 46.05 11.39
C LEU A 8 8.80 44.74 10.81
N THR A 9 8.48 44.74 9.52
CA THR A 9 8.10 43.54 8.77
C THR A 9 9.28 42.97 7.98
N LEU A 10 9.10 41.78 7.39
CA LEU A 10 10.06 41.23 6.45
C LEU A 10 10.14 42.05 5.16
N GLU A 11 9.03 42.65 4.71
CA GLU A 11 9.00 43.50 3.51
C GLU A 11 9.82 44.77 3.74
N ASP A 12 9.64 45.43 4.90
CA ASP A 12 10.47 46.58 5.30
C ASP A 12 11.96 46.23 5.30
N LEU A 13 12.36 45.11 5.93
CA LEU A 13 13.76 44.71 6.00
C LEU A 13 14.36 44.47 4.60
N LEU A 14 13.58 43.90 3.68
CA LEU A 14 14.01 43.68 2.29
C LEU A 14 14.16 44.97 1.48
N THR A 15 13.59 46.12 1.92
CA THR A 15 13.85 47.41 1.26
C THR A 15 15.25 47.97 1.51
N PHE A 16 15.94 47.55 2.58
CA PHE A 16 17.25 48.10 2.96
C PHE A 16 18.42 47.55 2.14
N GLY A 17 18.24 46.45 1.39
CA GLY A 17 19.28 45.91 0.51
C GLY A 17 19.10 44.42 0.17
N SER A 18 20.02 43.89 -0.64
CA SER A 18 20.08 42.45 -0.89
C SER A 18 20.65 41.69 0.31
N ALA A 19 20.54 40.35 0.32
CA ALA A 19 21.03 39.53 1.41
C ALA A 19 22.53 39.76 1.69
N GLU A 20 23.33 39.93 0.64
CA GLU A 20 24.77 40.16 0.68
C GLU A 20 25.13 41.51 1.34
N VAL A 21 24.25 42.51 1.24
CA VAL A 21 24.40 43.81 1.91
C VAL A 21 23.95 43.70 3.37
N LEU A 22 22.79 43.09 3.62
CA LEU A 22 22.19 43.02 4.95
C LEU A 22 23.01 42.14 5.91
N GLN A 23 23.55 41.01 5.44
CA GLN A 23 24.23 40.02 6.29
C GLN A 23 25.42 40.62 7.07
N VAL A 24 26.17 41.55 6.47
CA VAL A 24 27.33 42.22 7.07
C VAL A 24 26.97 42.95 8.38
N PHE A 25 25.73 43.45 8.50
CA PHE A 25 25.27 44.17 9.68
C PHE A 25 24.68 43.27 10.77
N THR A 26 24.34 42.01 10.45
CA THR A 26 23.61 41.13 11.39
C THR A 26 24.48 40.58 12.53
N VAL A 27 25.76 40.29 12.27
CA VAL A 27 26.71 39.80 13.28
C VAL A 27 27.16 40.86 14.30
N ASN A 28 26.77 42.13 14.13
CA ASN A 28 27.17 43.20 15.05
C ASN A 28 26.36 43.13 16.37
N PRO A 29 27.01 42.99 17.55
CA PRO A 29 26.31 42.89 18.84
C PRO A 29 25.35 44.04 19.14
N LEU A 30 25.68 45.28 18.72
CA LEU A 30 24.81 46.44 18.93
C LEU A 30 23.52 46.35 18.12
N ASN A 31 23.55 45.67 16.98
CA ASN A 31 22.36 45.45 16.15
C ASN A 31 21.51 44.30 16.70
N MET A 32 22.14 43.23 17.20
CA MET A 32 21.44 42.11 17.85
C MET A 32 20.69 42.54 19.13
N VAL A 33 21.16 43.56 19.85
CA VAL A 33 20.43 44.12 21.01
C VAL A 33 19.02 44.61 20.66
N PHE A 34 18.77 45.12 19.43
CA PHE A 34 17.40 45.51 19.03
C PHE A 34 16.44 44.32 18.98
N PHE A 35 16.95 43.10 18.78
CA PHE A 35 16.16 41.86 18.74
C PHE A 35 15.89 41.26 20.14
N ASN A 36 16.47 41.80 21.21
CA ASN A 36 16.20 41.39 22.60
C ASN A 36 14.96 42.07 23.23
N HIS A 37 14.45 43.15 22.64
CA HIS A 37 13.47 44.04 23.27
C HIS A 37 12.10 44.12 22.56
N SER A 38 11.82 43.22 21.61
CA SER A 38 10.54 43.20 20.88
C SER A 38 10.23 41.79 20.34
N THR A 39 8.94 41.46 20.24
CA THR A 39 8.46 40.22 19.62
C THR A 39 8.28 40.44 18.12
N PHE A 40 9.22 39.94 17.31
CA PHE A 40 9.18 40.09 15.86
C PHE A 40 8.36 38.99 15.16
N PRO A 41 7.77 39.26 13.99
CA PRO A 41 7.19 38.24 13.12
C PRO A 41 8.17 37.09 12.82
N LEU A 42 7.71 35.84 12.90
CA LEU A 42 8.58 34.65 12.77
C LEU A 42 9.33 34.61 11.42
N ASN A 43 8.72 35.09 10.33
CA ASN A 43 9.37 35.18 9.02
C ASN A 43 10.56 36.18 9.01
N LEU A 44 10.46 37.27 9.76
CA LEU A 44 11.54 38.25 9.95
C LEU A 44 12.65 37.68 10.84
N THR A 45 12.30 37.05 11.98
CA THR A 45 13.27 36.38 12.88
C THR A 45 14.05 35.27 12.14
N ASN A 46 13.35 34.47 11.32
CA ASN A 46 13.96 33.46 10.46
C ASN A 46 14.95 34.08 9.48
N TYR A 47 14.56 35.15 8.77
CA TYR A 47 15.41 35.76 7.75
C TYR A 47 16.64 36.46 8.35
N TYR A 48 16.48 37.18 9.47
CA TYR A 48 17.60 37.77 10.19
C TYR A 48 18.59 36.70 10.68
N THR A 49 18.10 35.58 11.20
CA THR A 49 18.95 34.46 11.65
C THR A 49 19.60 33.74 10.46
N GLU A 50 18.91 33.59 9.30
CA GLU A 50 19.52 33.08 8.06
C GLU A 50 20.66 34.02 7.59
N LEU A 51 20.51 35.34 7.72
CA LEU A 51 21.56 36.32 7.40
C LEU A 51 22.78 36.24 8.34
N VAL A 52 22.59 36.05 9.65
CA VAL A 52 23.72 35.85 10.60
C VAL A 52 24.60 34.68 10.16
N TYR A 53 23.99 33.53 9.88
CA TYR A 53 24.73 32.32 9.48
C TYR A 53 25.18 32.30 8.01
N LEU A 54 24.73 33.24 7.18
CA LEU A 54 25.31 33.52 5.86
C LEU A 54 26.58 34.39 5.96
N GLN A 55 26.67 35.26 6.97
CA GLN A 55 27.86 36.06 7.24
C GLN A 55 28.93 35.28 8.02
N GLU A 56 28.52 34.49 9.00
CA GLU A 56 29.42 33.70 9.84
C GLU A 56 28.80 32.32 10.14
N SER A 57 29.20 31.30 9.37
CA SER A 57 28.60 29.95 9.44
C SER A 57 28.72 29.27 10.81
N ASN A 58 29.70 29.67 11.61
CA ASN A 58 30.03 29.09 12.90
C ASN A 58 29.57 29.97 14.08
N PHE A 59 28.82 31.04 13.83
CA PHE A 59 28.43 32.03 14.85
C PHE A 59 27.85 31.38 16.11
N ASN A 60 28.41 31.72 17.28
CA ASN A 60 28.05 31.07 18.54
C ASN A 60 26.59 31.39 18.92
N PRO A 61 25.69 30.39 19.02
CA PRO A 61 24.27 30.62 19.28
C PRO A 61 23.99 31.22 20.67
N LEU A 62 24.94 31.21 21.61
CA LEU A 62 24.80 31.94 22.88
C LEU A 62 24.77 33.46 22.69
N LEU A 63 25.37 33.99 21.62
CA LEU A 63 25.37 35.42 21.32
C LEU A 63 24.07 35.89 20.65
N LEU A 64 23.22 34.95 20.20
CA LEU A 64 21.91 35.27 19.62
C LEU A 64 20.87 35.65 20.69
N PRO A 65 19.95 36.58 20.36
CA PRO A 65 18.70 36.77 21.08
C PRO A 65 17.91 35.46 21.24
N LEU A 66 17.23 35.28 22.38
CA LEU A 66 16.53 34.02 22.72
C LEU A 66 15.58 33.54 21.61
N ALA A 67 14.79 34.45 21.02
CA ALA A 67 13.87 34.11 19.92
C ALA A 67 14.60 33.70 18.62
N CYS A 68 15.81 34.19 18.38
CA CYS A 68 16.63 33.79 17.23
C CYS A 68 17.26 32.40 17.45
N ARG A 69 17.56 32.01 18.70
CA ARG A 69 18.11 30.67 19.00
C ARG A 69 17.17 29.54 18.61
N CYS A 70 15.84 29.72 18.75
CA CYS A 70 14.85 28.72 18.33
C CYS A 70 14.89 28.38 16.83
N VAL A 71 15.49 29.27 16.00
CA VAL A 71 15.49 29.17 14.53
C VAL A 71 16.91 29.20 13.95
N ALA A 72 17.93 29.08 14.80
CA ALA A 72 19.32 28.93 14.40
C ALA A 72 19.60 27.51 13.85
N PRO A 73 20.56 27.32 12.93
CA PRO A 73 20.88 26.00 12.39
C PRO A 73 21.38 25.06 13.50
N GLY A 74 20.79 23.88 13.64
CA GLY A 74 21.20 22.87 14.63
C GLY A 74 22.71 22.59 14.72
N PRO A 75 23.46 22.47 13.60
CA PRO A 75 24.91 22.32 13.63
C PRO A 75 25.68 23.43 14.36
N ALA A 76 25.12 24.64 14.50
CA ALA A 76 25.75 25.72 15.26
C ALA A 76 25.77 25.46 16.78
N PHE A 77 24.91 24.58 17.29
CA PHE A 77 24.90 24.17 18.71
C PHE A 77 25.95 23.08 19.01
N SER A 78 26.46 22.36 18.01
CA SER A 78 27.50 21.33 18.16
C SER A 78 28.88 21.86 18.59
N GLN A 79 29.04 23.18 18.72
CA GLN A 79 30.26 23.82 19.22
C GLN A 79 30.22 24.06 20.75
N LEU A 80 29.06 23.90 21.39
CA LEU A 80 28.86 24.22 22.80
C LEU A 80 29.39 23.11 23.70
N THR A 81 29.97 23.50 24.84
CA THR A 81 30.28 22.54 25.91
C THR A 81 29.02 21.95 26.53
N SER A 82 29.16 20.85 27.28
CA SER A 82 28.08 20.25 28.09
C SER A 82 27.40 21.30 29.01
N ALA A 83 28.17 22.13 29.71
CA ALA A 83 27.63 23.15 30.62
C ALA A 83 26.88 24.28 29.89
N GLU A 84 27.39 24.73 28.74
CA GLU A 84 26.69 25.71 27.89
C GLU A 84 25.41 25.11 27.30
N SER A 85 25.45 23.84 26.89
CA SER A 85 24.29 23.12 26.35
C SER A 85 23.18 22.96 27.39
N MET A 86 23.55 22.62 28.64
CA MET A 86 22.65 22.60 29.79
C MET A 86 22.02 23.98 30.05
N THR A 87 22.83 25.04 29.95
CA THR A 87 22.35 26.43 30.06
C THR A 87 21.39 26.81 28.93
N VAL A 88 21.63 26.31 27.71
CA VAL A 88 20.75 26.54 26.55
C VAL A 88 19.41 25.81 26.72
N LEU A 89 19.41 24.54 27.12
CA LEU A 89 18.18 23.74 27.29
C LEU A 89 17.18 24.38 28.25
N LEU A 90 17.66 24.83 29.42
CA LEU A 90 16.84 25.55 30.42
C LEU A 90 16.18 26.83 29.87
N ASN A 91 16.77 27.46 28.85
CA ASN A 91 16.20 28.64 28.20
C ASN A 91 15.26 28.27 27.05
N LEU A 92 15.68 27.39 26.12
CA LEU A 92 14.91 27.06 24.91
C LEU A 92 13.55 26.45 25.24
N ASN A 93 13.48 25.55 26.23
CA ASN A 93 12.25 24.88 26.65
C ASN A 93 11.19 25.84 27.24
N SER A 94 11.52 27.12 27.46
CA SER A 94 10.59 28.17 27.88
C SER A 94 10.19 29.17 26.78
N VAL A 95 10.83 29.12 25.61
CA VAL A 95 10.69 30.11 24.52
C VAL A 95 10.28 29.49 23.18
N CYS A 96 10.74 28.27 22.88
CA CYS A 96 10.53 27.60 21.61
C CYS A 96 9.33 26.64 21.68
N THR A 97 8.43 26.65 20.70
CA THR A 97 7.23 25.79 20.66
C THR A 97 7.36 24.53 19.79
N ASP A 98 8.32 24.53 18.85
CA ASP A 98 8.70 23.43 17.97
C ASP A 98 10.20 23.62 17.70
N LEU A 99 11.05 22.77 18.24
CA LEU A 99 12.51 22.88 18.09
C LEU A 99 12.97 22.06 16.89
N ASP A 100 14.00 22.53 16.18
CA ASP A 100 14.59 21.77 15.08
C ASP A 100 15.28 20.51 15.63
N PRO A 101 14.95 19.29 15.17
CA PRO A 101 15.56 18.05 15.70
C PRO A 101 17.08 17.99 15.61
N GLN A 102 17.70 18.83 14.76
CA GLN A 102 19.16 18.98 14.73
C GLN A 102 19.71 19.73 15.96
N ILE A 103 18.95 20.66 16.55
CA ILE A 103 19.31 21.33 17.81
C ILE A 103 19.21 20.33 18.97
N SER A 104 18.11 19.56 19.05
CA SER A 104 17.90 18.51 20.06
C SER A 104 19.04 17.50 20.05
N ALA A 105 19.41 17.01 18.87
CA ALA A 105 20.52 16.09 18.67
C ALA A 105 21.90 16.69 18.96
N ALA A 106 22.10 18.00 18.73
CA ALA A 106 23.35 18.67 19.08
C ALA A 106 23.49 18.82 20.60
N LEU A 107 22.45 19.34 21.27
CA LEU A 107 22.45 19.53 22.72
C LEU A 107 22.56 18.20 23.48
N ALA A 108 21.88 17.14 23.02
CA ALA A 108 22.04 15.79 23.56
C ALA A 108 23.42 15.19 23.24
N GLY A 109 23.98 15.45 22.05
CA GLY A 109 25.32 14.99 21.67
C GLY A 109 26.45 15.62 22.49
N ASN A 110 26.31 16.91 22.85
CA ASN A 110 27.30 17.67 23.64
C ASN A 110 27.44 17.18 25.10
N LEU A 111 26.51 16.35 25.58
CA LEU A 111 26.60 15.66 26.87
C LEU A 111 27.49 14.40 26.80
N GLY A 112 27.75 13.90 25.59
CA GLY A 112 28.49 12.66 25.36
C GLY A 112 27.81 11.46 26.01
N ASP A 113 28.59 10.68 26.75
CA ASP A 113 28.13 9.48 27.47
C ASP A 113 27.70 9.80 28.92
N ASN A 114 27.90 11.03 29.40
CA ASN A 114 27.63 11.46 30.77
C ASN A 114 26.23 12.06 30.94
N ILE A 115 25.20 11.33 30.51
CA ILE A 115 23.79 11.74 30.67
C ILE A 115 23.27 11.18 31.99
N ASP A 116 23.00 12.06 32.96
CA ASP A 116 22.42 11.74 34.26
C ASP A 116 20.92 12.11 34.34
N ALA A 117 20.29 11.83 35.47
CA ALA A 117 18.89 12.20 35.69
C ALA A 117 18.64 13.73 35.58
N THR A 118 19.62 14.55 35.94
CA THR A 118 19.54 16.03 35.82
C THR A 118 19.49 16.46 34.36
N ALA A 119 20.38 15.92 33.52
CA ALA A 119 20.46 16.20 32.09
C ALA A 119 19.19 15.76 31.34
N ILE A 120 18.63 14.58 31.67
CA ILE A 120 17.35 14.12 31.11
C ILE A 120 16.21 15.09 31.49
N SER A 121 16.16 15.52 32.75
CA SER A 121 15.16 16.48 33.23
C SER A 121 15.23 17.82 32.50
N ALA A 122 16.44 18.32 32.22
CA ALA A 122 16.64 19.57 31.46
C ALA A 122 16.39 19.43 29.96
N LEU A 123 16.69 18.27 29.36
CA LEU A 123 16.32 17.96 27.98
C LEU A 123 14.80 17.97 27.79
N GLY A 124 14.05 17.33 28.70
CA GLY A 124 12.59 17.24 28.59
C GLY A 124 12.19 16.55 27.28
N ASN A 125 11.34 17.20 26.47
CA ASN A 125 10.94 16.69 25.15
C ASN A 125 12.13 16.49 24.18
N GLU A 126 13.21 17.26 24.35
CA GLU A 126 14.42 17.15 23.54
C GLU A 126 15.23 15.86 23.85
N SER A 127 14.80 15.05 24.82
CA SER A 127 15.35 13.70 25.08
C SER A 127 15.18 12.76 23.88
N THR A 128 14.24 13.05 22.98
CA THR A 128 14.14 12.38 21.66
C THR A 128 15.39 12.58 20.79
N GLY A 129 16.23 13.58 21.08
CA GLY A 129 17.52 13.80 20.43
C GLY A 129 18.66 12.89 20.91
N ILE A 130 18.47 12.11 21.99
CA ILE A 130 19.48 11.16 22.51
C ILE A 130 19.55 9.92 21.59
N SER A 131 20.75 9.52 21.18
CA SER A 131 20.92 8.32 20.34
C SER A 131 20.73 7.01 21.12
N ILE A 132 20.44 5.93 20.40
CA ILE A 132 20.29 4.58 20.99
C ILE A 132 21.61 4.12 21.61
N GLY A 133 22.74 4.51 21.00
CA GLY A 133 24.09 4.30 21.57
C GLY A 133 24.30 5.00 22.91
N GLN A 134 23.86 6.27 23.03
CA GLN A 134 23.90 7.00 24.30
C GLN A 134 22.98 6.36 25.36
N ILE A 135 21.72 6.04 25.00
CA ILE A 135 20.74 5.43 25.93
C ILE A 135 21.31 4.16 26.58
N LYS A 136 22.00 3.30 25.82
CA LYS A 136 22.58 2.04 26.30
C LYS A 136 23.78 2.22 27.26
N LYS A 137 24.29 3.45 27.41
CA LYS A 137 25.37 3.80 28.36
C LYS A 137 24.85 4.53 29.61
N ILE A 138 23.62 5.04 29.59
CA ILE A 138 23.01 5.71 30.75
C ILE A 138 22.88 4.70 31.90
N ASN A 139 23.29 5.11 33.09
CA ASN A 139 23.13 4.32 34.31
C ASN A 139 21.62 3.99 34.51
N PRO A 140 21.24 2.71 34.71
CA PRO A 140 19.84 2.33 34.92
C PRO A 140 19.16 3.08 36.09
N GLN A 141 19.93 3.49 37.12
CA GLN A 141 19.41 4.27 38.24
C GLN A 141 19.04 5.71 37.83
N ASP A 142 19.76 6.32 36.89
CA ASP A 142 19.45 7.64 36.36
C ASP A 142 18.22 7.61 35.45
N LEU A 143 18.08 6.58 34.60
CA LEU A 143 16.85 6.33 33.83
C LEU A 143 15.62 6.17 34.75
N LEU A 144 15.76 5.44 35.86
CA LEU A 144 14.67 5.28 36.83
C LEU A 144 14.33 6.60 37.53
N SER A 145 15.36 7.37 37.90
CA SER A 145 15.19 8.64 38.63
C SER A 145 14.56 9.74 37.74
N ALA A 146 14.82 9.72 36.44
CA ALA A 146 14.22 10.62 35.46
C ALA A 146 12.95 10.07 34.77
N LEU A 147 12.43 8.91 35.21
CA LEU A 147 11.31 8.22 34.56
C LEU A 147 10.05 9.09 34.39
N SER A 148 9.76 9.98 35.35
CA SER A 148 8.64 10.94 35.27
C SER A 148 8.78 11.92 34.09
N THR A 149 10.01 12.25 33.70
CA THR A 149 10.28 13.02 32.49
C THR A 149 10.13 12.11 31.27
N LEU A 150 10.89 11.00 31.21
CA LEU A 150 10.93 10.10 30.05
C LEU A 150 9.55 9.56 29.63
N SER A 151 8.67 9.27 30.59
CA SER A 151 7.30 8.80 30.37
C SER A 151 6.33 9.87 29.84
N SER A 152 6.68 11.16 29.97
CA SER A 152 5.92 12.29 29.43
C SER A 152 6.37 12.71 28.03
N VAL A 153 7.62 12.40 27.66
CA VAL A 153 8.20 12.72 26.34
C VAL A 153 7.44 12.01 25.24
N MET A 154 6.94 12.78 24.27
CA MET A 154 6.25 12.26 23.09
C MET A 154 7.21 12.21 21.89
N GLY A 155 7.10 11.17 21.07
CA GLY A 155 7.91 11.04 19.85
C GLY A 155 9.16 10.16 19.96
N TRP A 156 9.30 9.37 21.05
CA TRP A 156 10.26 8.26 21.09
C TRP A 156 10.15 7.35 19.87
N THR A 157 11.29 6.93 19.32
CA THR A 157 11.32 5.83 18.35
C THR A 157 11.14 4.47 19.05
N ASP A 158 10.84 3.42 18.28
CA ASP A 158 10.63 2.07 18.82
C ASP A 158 11.95 1.54 19.45
N GLY A 159 13.08 1.76 18.77
CA GLY A 159 14.41 1.42 19.28
C GLY A 159 14.85 2.23 20.50
N GLN A 160 14.52 3.53 20.60
CA GLN A 160 14.78 4.33 21.80
C GLN A 160 13.96 3.80 22.99
N ALA A 161 12.64 3.65 22.83
CA ALA A 161 11.76 3.17 23.89
C ALA A 161 12.16 1.77 24.35
N LYS A 162 12.41 0.84 23.42
CA LYS A 162 12.91 -0.52 23.73
C LYS A 162 14.24 -0.48 24.48
N SER A 163 15.16 0.39 24.11
CA SER A 163 16.47 0.50 24.79
C SER A 163 16.35 1.01 26.22
N ILE A 164 15.43 1.95 26.49
CA ILE A 164 15.13 2.43 27.86
C ILE A 164 14.50 1.29 28.68
N ILE A 165 13.44 0.66 28.16
CA ILE A 165 12.71 -0.43 28.84
C ILE A 165 13.63 -1.63 29.13
N GLN A 166 14.40 -2.08 28.14
CA GLN A 166 15.31 -3.21 28.27
C GLN A 166 16.39 -2.94 29.33
N THR A 167 16.91 -1.71 29.42
CA THR A 167 17.89 -1.29 30.44
C THR A 167 17.29 -1.28 31.86
N LEU A 168 16.07 -0.76 32.02
CA LEU A 168 15.33 -0.77 33.30
C LEU A 168 14.92 -2.19 33.77
N MET A 169 14.65 -3.09 32.83
CA MET A 169 14.30 -4.49 33.13
C MET A 169 15.53 -5.36 33.43
N SER A 170 16.58 -5.27 32.61
CA SER A 170 17.80 -6.10 32.74
C SER A 170 18.63 -5.77 33.98
N SER A 171 18.59 -4.51 34.45
CA SER A 171 19.14 -4.10 35.74
C SER A 171 18.33 -4.60 36.95
N GLY A 172 17.13 -5.16 36.73
CA GLY A 172 16.24 -5.63 37.79
C GLY A 172 15.53 -4.51 38.58
N LEU A 173 15.80 -3.23 38.25
CA LEU A 173 15.21 -2.06 38.92
C LEU A 173 13.71 -1.93 38.70
N MET A 174 13.20 -2.36 37.55
CA MET A 174 11.76 -2.34 37.24
C MET A 174 11.21 -3.73 36.90
N LYS A 175 9.98 -4.01 37.37
CA LYS A 175 9.18 -5.17 36.97
C LYS A 175 7.86 -4.72 36.32
N ILE A 176 7.70 -5.07 35.05
CA ILE A 176 6.53 -4.71 34.23
C ILE A 176 5.54 -5.88 34.27
N ASN A 177 4.76 -5.95 35.33
CA ASN A 177 3.83 -7.06 35.62
C ASN A 177 2.48 -6.59 36.19
N SER A 178 2.20 -5.27 36.19
CA SER A 178 1.01 -4.67 36.81
C SER A 178 0.52 -3.46 36.03
N MET A 179 -0.76 -3.09 36.22
CA MET A 179 -1.29 -1.81 35.74
C MET A 179 -0.45 -0.62 36.23
N SER A 180 0.01 -0.64 37.49
CA SER A 180 0.79 0.46 38.07
C SER A 180 2.11 0.67 37.35
N SER A 181 2.86 -0.40 37.03
CA SER A 181 4.08 -0.26 36.23
C SER A 181 3.79 0.11 34.77
N LEU A 182 2.69 -0.33 34.17
CA LEU A 182 2.27 0.14 32.84
C LEU A 182 1.94 1.65 32.81
N PHE A 183 1.29 2.18 33.85
CA PHE A 183 0.96 3.61 33.93
C PHE A 183 2.19 4.49 34.24
N MET A 184 3.16 4.01 35.03
CA MET A 184 4.41 4.74 35.29
C MET A 184 5.31 4.90 34.06
N LEU A 185 5.09 4.11 32.99
CA LEU A 185 5.88 4.17 31.76
C LEU A 185 5.37 5.22 30.75
N GLY A 186 4.10 5.62 30.83
CA GLY A 186 3.51 6.61 29.92
C GLY A 186 3.75 6.28 28.45
N SER A 187 4.45 7.16 27.73
CA SER A 187 4.83 6.97 26.33
C SER A 187 5.78 5.80 26.06
N LEU A 188 6.60 5.40 27.04
CA LEU A 188 7.57 4.29 26.91
C LEU A 188 6.91 2.91 26.80
N VAL A 189 5.59 2.81 27.01
CA VAL A 189 4.82 1.56 26.87
C VAL A 189 5.02 0.87 25.51
N VAL A 190 5.31 1.63 24.46
CA VAL A 190 5.57 1.11 23.11
C VAL A 190 6.82 0.23 23.04
N GLY A 191 7.79 0.45 23.96
CA GLY A 191 9.05 -0.27 24.02
C GLY A 191 9.02 -1.57 24.83
N ILE A 192 7.86 -2.01 25.31
CA ILE A 192 7.72 -3.23 26.11
C ILE A 192 7.70 -4.45 25.15
N PRO A 193 8.60 -5.45 25.31
CA PRO A 193 8.62 -6.64 24.45
C PRO A 193 7.32 -7.45 24.53
N VAL A 194 6.94 -8.10 23.42
CA VAL A 194 5.75 -8.97 23.33
C VAL A 194 5.75 -10.06 24.42
N LYS A 195 6.92 -10.67 24.67
CA LYS A 195 7.13 -11.68 25.72
C LYS A 195 6.91 -11.16 27.15
N THR A 196 6.98 -9.85 27.36
CA THR A 196 6.64 -9.21 28.63
C THR A 196 5.14 -9.02 28.76
N PHE A 197 4.46 -8.55 27.71
CA PHE A 197 2.99 -8.42 27.71
C PHE A 197 2.27 -9.75 27.96
N THR A 198 2.75 -10.87 27.41
CA THR A 198 2.15 -12.20 27.66
C THR A 198 2.29 -12.69 29.11
N SER A 199 3.13 -12.04 29.93
CA SER A 199 3.24 -12.33 31.37
C SER A 199 2.30 -11.48 32.25
N ILE A 200 1.67 -10.45 31.69
CA ILE A 200 0.72 -9.58 32.41
C ILE A 200 -0.68 -10.17 32.27
N SER A 201 -1.39 -10.35 33.38
CA SER A 201 -2.72 -10.98 33.35
C SER A 201 -3.76 -10.11 32.62
N GLY A 202 -4.61 -10.75 31.82
CA GLY A 202 -5.66 -10.09 31.04
C GLY A 202 -6.59 -9.18 31.84
N SER A 203 -6.80 -9.45 33.14
CA SER A 203 -7.60 -8.60 34.03
C SER A 203 -6.90 -7.29 34.43
N GLN A 204 -5.57 -7.28 34.53
CA GLN A 204 -4.78 -6.05 34.68
C GLN A 204 -4.86 -5.23 33.38
N LEU A 205 -4.65 -5.88 32.22
CA LEU A 205 -4.69 -5.21 30.91
C LEU A 205 -6.09 -4.66 30.55
N LEU A 206 -7.17 -5.39 30.88
CA LEU A 206 -8.56 -4.93 30.76
C LEU A 206 -8.90 -3.77 31.71
N THR A 207 -8.12 -3.54 32.76
CA THR A 207 -8.32 -2.40 33.66
C THR A 207 -7.43 -1.23 33.25
N ALA A 208 -6.23 -1.50 32.71
CA ALA A 208 -5.39 -0.51 32.05
C ALA A 208 -6.04 0.06 30.77
N SER A 209 -6.74 -0.77 29.99
CA SER A 209 -7.43 -0.38 28.74
C SER A 209 -8.55 0.66 28.94
N LYS A 210 -8.95 0.95 30.19
CA LYS A 210 -9.94 1.97 30.53
C LYS A 210 -9.34 3.36 30.74
N ASN A 211 -8.01 3.48 30.77
CA ASN A 211 -7.29 4.75 30.85
C ASN A 211 -7.05 5.32 29.43
N PRO A 212 -7.63 6.48 29.07
CA PRO A 212 -7.49 7.05 27.72
C PRO A 212 -6.06 7.38 27.32
N SER A 213 -5.23 7.88 28.25
CA SER A 213 -3.83 8.22 27.97
C SER A 213 -3.01 6.96 27.69
N PHE A 214 -3.21 5.91 28.48
CA PHE A 214 -2.58 4.60 28.24
C PHE A 214 -2.96 4.04 26.85
N LEU A 215 -4.24 4.13 26.46
CA LEU A 215 -4.67 3.75 25.11
C LEU A 215 -4.00 4.60 24.03
N GLN A 216 -3.90 5.91 24.20
CA GLN A 216 -3.26 6.80 23.22
C GLN A 216 -1.79 6.40 22.94
N HIS A 217 -1.04 6.04 23.98
CA HIS A 217 0.31 5.51 23.81
C HIS A 217 0.31 4.09 23.20
N MET A 218 -0.58 3.19 23.65
CA MET A 218 -0.71 1.82 23.12
C MET A 218 -1.05 1.78 21.61
N MET A 219 -1.90 2.70 21.13
CA MET A 219 -2.22 2.84 19.69
C MET A 219 -1.01 3.25 18.83
N SER A 220 0.09 3.68 19.46
CA SER A 220 1.35 4.03 18.80
C SER A 220 2.40 2.89 18.85
N ALA A 221 2.11 1.78 19.54
CA ALA A 221 2.97 0.60 19.57
C ALA A 221 2.88 -0.21 18.26
N SER A 222 3.84 -1.10 18.03
CA SER A 222 3.84 -2.02 16.88
C SER A 222 2.58 -2.91 16.85
N GLN A 223 2.15 -3.34 15.66
CA GLN A 223 0.91 -4.13 15.53
C GLN A 223 0.97 -5.44 16.34
N ILE A 224 2.13 -6.10 16.42
CA ILE A 224 2.29 -7.33 17.22
C ILE A 224 2.09 -7.08 18.73
N VAL A 225 2.49 -5.92 19.25
CA VAL A 225 2.21 -5.50 20.63
C VAL A 225 0.71 -5.25 20.82
N GLN A 226 0.07 -4.53 19.89
CA GLN A 226 -1.38 -4.26 19.96
C GLN A 226 -2.21 -5.56 19.89
N TYR A 227 -1.86 -6.50 19.00
CA TYR A 227 -2.47 -7.82 18.91
C TYR A 227 -2.27 -8.66 20.18
N THR A 228 -1.06 -8.65 20.76
CA THR A 228 -0.76 -9.36 22.00
C THR A 228 -1.58 -8.81 23.17
N PHE A 229 -1.67 -7.48 23.29
CA PHE A 229 -2.48 -6.81 24.30
C PHE A 229 -3.97 -7.17 24.19
N VAL A 230 -4.52 -7.17 22.97
CA VAL A 230 -5.91 -7.56 22.72
C VAL A 230 -6.15 -9.05 23.02
N THR A 231 -5.27 -9.94 22.58
CA THR A 231 -5.36 -11.39 22.84
C THR A 231 -5.34 -11.70 24.34
N GLN A 232 -4.56 -10.98 25.15
CA GLN A 232 -4.60 -11.11 26.60
C GLN A 232 -5.92 -10.61 27.23
N ILE A 233 -6.58 -9.59 26.66
CA ILE A 233 -7.92 -9.17 27.12
C ILE A 233 -9.00 -10.19 26.70
N ILE A 234 -8.82 -10.87 25.56
CA ILE A 234 -9.68 -11.97 25.12
C ILE A 234 -9.60 -13.16 26.08
N SER A 235 -8.42 -13.50 26.61
CA SER A 235 -8.24 -14.66 27.50
C SER A 235 -9.06 -14.61 28.80
N VAL A 236 -9.49 -13.41 29.22
CA VAL A 236 -10.36 -13.20 30.39
C VAL A 236 -11.82 -12.88 30.03
N SER A 237 -12.20 -13.01 28.77
CA SER A 237 -13.55 -12.71 28.25
C SER A 237 -14.33 -14.00 27.98
N THR A 238 -15.55 -14.11 28.52
CA THR A 238 -16.31 -15.38 28.55
C THR A 238 -17.10 -15.72 27.28
N ASN A 239 -17.36 -14.73 26.42
CA ASN A 239 -18.07 -14.89 25.14
C ASN A 239 -17.85 -13.67 24.22
N SER A 240 -18.34 -13.76 22.98
CA SER A 240 -18.25 -12.73 21.94
C SER A 240 -18.77 -11.35 22.37
N GLU A 241 -19.85 -11.30 23.16
CA GLU A 241 -20.42 -10.04 23.65
C GLU A 241 -19.54 -9.39 24.73
N MET A 242 -18.93 -10.20 25.59
CA MET A 242 -17.92 -9.73 26.56
C MET A 242 -16.63 -9.29 25.86
N ILE A 243 -16.21 -9.96 24.78
CA ILE A 243 -15.07 -9.56 23.95
C ILE A 243 -15.29 -8.15 23.38
N ILE A 244 -16.44 -7.88 22.74
CA ILE A 244 -16.75 -6.52 22.22
C ILE A 244 -17.08 -5.51 23.33
N GLN A 245 -17.34 -5.93 24.56
CA GLN A 245 -17.45 -5.03 25.72
C GLN A 245 -16.07 -4.63 26.28
N ASN A 246 -15.14 -5.58 26.34
CA ASN A 246 -13.89 -5.47 27.08
C ASN A 246 -12.78 -4.77 26.28
N ILE A 247 -12.81 -4.88 24.96
CA ILE A 247 -11.78 -4.36 24.06
C ILE A 247 -12.09 -2.89 23.69
N PRO A 248 -11.08 -2.00 23.61
CA PRO A 248 -11.25 -0.61 23.14
C PRO A 248 -11.92 -0.49 21.77
N ASP A 249 -12.41 0.71 21.43
CA ASP A 249 -13.10 0.93 20.15
C ASP A 249 -12.15 1.06 18.95
N GLU A 250 -10.93 1.54 19.20
CA GLU A 250 -9.85 1.67 18.21
C GLU A 250 -9.11 0.35 17.93
N MET A 251 -9.04 -0.55 18.91
CA MET A 251 -8.26 -1.81 18.85
C MET A 251 -9.08 -3.04 18.42
N ALA A 252 -10.37 -2.86 18.10
CA ALA A 252 -11.26 -3.96 17.74
C ALA A 252 -10.87 -4.63 16.39
N THR A 253 -10.01 -4.00 15.59
CA THR A 253 -9.36 -4.58 14.41
C THR A 253 -8.52 -5.82 14.74
N GLU A 254 -8.00 -5.96 15.96
CA GLU A 254 -7.15 -7.10 16.35
C GLU A 254 -7.92 -8.25 17.02
N ILE A 255 -9.26 -8.22 16.97
CA ILE A 255 -10.11 -9.34 17.42
C ILE A 255 -10.07 -10.47 16.36
N PRO A 256 -9.64 -11.70 16.71
CA PRO A 256 -9.67 -12.84 15.80
C PRO A 256 -11.07 -13.11 15.26
N ARG A 257 -11.16 -13.37 13.95
CA ARG A 257 -12.44 -13.50 13.22
C ARG A 257 -13.42 -14.49 13.86
N ALA A 258 -12.92 -15.63 14.33
CA ALA A 258 -13.74 -16.66 14.98
C ALA A 258 -14.44 -16.21 16.28
N GLN A 259 -13.97 -15.14 16.93
CA GLN A 259 -14.53 -14.59 18.18
C GLN A 259 -15.71 -13.63 17.97
N LEU A 260 -16.11 -13.37 16.71
CA LEU A 260 -17.19 -12.45 16.35
C LEU A 260 -18.50 -13.17 15.95
N LEU A 261 -18.56 -14.49 16.13
CA LEU A 261 -19.76 -15.29 15.89
C LEU A 261 -20.72 -15.26 17.10
N GLY A 262 -22.00 -15.51 16.85
CA GLY A 262 -23.01 -15.74 17.91
C GLY A 262 -23.49 -14.48 18.65
N LEU A 263 -23.22 -13.29 18.12
CA LEU A 263 -23.65 -12.00 18.69
C LEU A 263 -25.17 -11.80 18.57
N SER A 264 -25.82 -11.28 19.63
CA SER A 264 -27.25 -11.00 19.63
C SER A 264 -27.62 -9.70 18.91
N ASN A 265 -28.84 -9.65 18.35
CA ASN A 265 -29.45 -8.42 17.84
C ASN A 265 -30.14 -7.61 18.96
N THR A 266 -29.39 -7.31 20.03
CA THR A 266 -29.85 -6.44 21.12
C THR A 266 -29.32 -5.02 20.90
N GLY A 267 -30.13 -3.99 21.23
CA GLY A 267 -29.74 -2.59 20.98
C GLY A 267 -28.42 -2.16 21.65
N SER A 268 -28.07 -2.79 22.78
CA SER A 268 -26.78 -2.64 23.46
C SER A 268 -25.61 -3.23 22.66
N VAL A 269 -25.77 -4.38 22.02
CA VAL A 269 -24.76 -4.98 21.13
C VAL A 269 -24.65 -4.20 19.83
N ILE A 270 -25.79 -3.88 19.18
CA ILE A 270 -25.82 -3.09 17.94
C ILE A 270 -25.13 -1.72 18.12
N SER A 271 -25.40 -1.02 19.22
CA SER A 271 -24.74 0.25 19.55
C SER A 271 -23.21 0.12 19.73
N ARG A 272 -22.74 -0.95 20.39
CA ARG A 272 -21.30 -1.23 20.55
C ARG A 272 -20.64 -1.57 19.22
N LEU A 273 -21.21 -2.48 18.44
CA LEU A 273 -20.69 -2.86 17.12
C LEU A 273 -20.56 -1.65 16.20
N ASN A 274 -21.55 -0.76 16.24
CA ASN A 274 -21.57 0.46 15.43
C ASN A 274 -20.47 1.47 15.81
N LYS A 275 -20.08 1.54 17.08
CA LYS A 275 -19.07 2.48 17.60
C LYS A 275 -17.62 2.08 17.23
N LYS A 276 -17.37 0.81 16.94
CA LYS A 276 -16.02 0.22 16.83
C LYS A 276 -15.38 0.33 15.44
N LYS A 277 -14.05 0.30 15.40
CA LYS A 277 -13.24 0.15 14.18
C LYS A 277 -13.01 -1.33 13.88
N TRP A 278 -13.23 -1.72 12.63
CA TRP A 278 -13.16 -3.11 12.16
C TRP A 278 -12.36 -3.23 10.86
N LYS A 279 -11.79 -4.41 10.62
CA LYS A 279 -11.35 -4.90 9.30
C LYS A 279 -12.59 -5.44 8.55
N GLN A 280 -12.71 -5.27 7.23
CA GLN A 280 -13.84 -5.78 6.42
C GLN A 280 -14.19 -7.24 6.77
N GLN A 281 -13.18 -8.11 6.81
CA GLN A 281 -13.30 -9.56 7.00
C GLN A 281 -13.74 -9.97 8.41
N GLN A 282 -13.78 -9.03 9.36
CA GLN A 282 -14.41 -9.19 10.67
C GLN A 282 -15.91 -8.87 10.59
N VAL A 283 -16.27 -7.77 9.93
CA VAL A 283 -17.66 -7.27 9.84
C VAL A 283 -18.55 -8.23 9.07
N GLU A 284 -18.04 -8.83 7.98
CA GLU A 284 -18.77 -9.80 7.16
C GLU A 284 -19.43 -10.92 7.98
N LEU A 285 -18.82 -11.32 9.10
CA LEU A 285 -19.31 -12.38 9.99
C LEU A 285 -20.49 -11.97 10.89
N PHE A 286 -20.69 -10.67 11.12
CA PHE A 286 -21.80 -10.15 11.94
C PHE A 286 -22.69 -9.14 11.21
N PHE A 287 -22.39 -8.79 9.96
CA PHE A 287 -23.16 -7.82 9.19
C PHE A 287 -24.64 -8.22 9.05
N GLU A 288 -24.94 -9.52 8.95
CA GLU A 288 -26.32 -10.03 8.94
C GLU A 288 -27.12 -9.70 10.22
N VAL A 289 -26.45 -9.54 11.37
CA VAL A 289 -27.07 -9.19 12.66
C VAL A 289 -27.46 -7.71 12.69
N ILE A 290 -26.67 -6.84 12.08
CA ILE A 290 -26.79 -5.37 12.14
C ILE A 290 -27.45 -4.74 10.90
N ALA A 291 -27.47 -5.45 9.76
CA ALA A 291 -28.10 -5.00 8.51
C ALA A 291 -29.64 -5.04 8.53
N VAL A 292 -30.25 -5.91 9.35
CA VAL A 292 -31.70 -6.06 9.40
C VAL A 292 -32.40 -4.79 9.90
N GLU A 293 -33.64 -4.59 9.44
CA GLU A 293 -34.41 -3.36 9.68
C GLU A 293 -34.58 -3.05 11.17
N SER A 294 -34.84 -4.06 12.01
CA SER A 294 -34.93 -3.94 13.47
C SER A 294 -33.63 -3.44 14.11
N ALA A 295 -32.47 -3.92 13.68
CA ALA A 295 -31.18 -3.48 14.19
C ALA A 295 -30.94 -2.01 13.84
N THR A 296 -31.11 -1.65 12.56
CA THR A 296 -30.93 -0.26 12.11
C THR A 296 -31.94 0.72 12.72
N ALA A 297 -33.12 0.25 13.12
CA ALA A 297 -34.11 1.04 13.85
C ALA A 297 -33.65 1.36 15.29
N THR A 298 -32.85 0.50 15.95
CA THR A 298 -32.24 0.85 17.27
C THR A 298 -31.23 2.00 17.16
N LEU A 299 -30.66 2.20 15.96
CA LEU A 299 -29.79 3.33 15.61
C LEU A 299 -30.60 4.51 15.00
N GLY A 300 -31.93 4.41 14.92
CA GLY A 300 -32.82 5.36 14.27
C GLY A 300 -32.94 5.20 12.75
N SER A 301 -31.85 4.91 12.02
CA SER A 301 -31.91 4.55 10.59
C SER A 301 -30.61 3.88 10.10
N PRO A 302 -30.62 3.22 8.92
CA PRO A 302 -29.42 2.73 8.24
C PRO A 302 -28.33 3.80 8.01
N ASN A 303 -28.70 5.07 7.88
CA ASN A 303 -27.75 6.17 7.70
C ASN A 303 -26.86 6.39 8.95
N ASN A 304 -27.33 5.96 10.13
CA ASN A 304 -26.60 6.09 11.39
C ASN A 304 -25.64 4.91 11.65
N LEU A 305 -25.53 3.96 10.72
CA LEU A 305 -24.43 3.00 10.72
C LEU A 305 -23.09 3.73 10.49
N SER A 306 -22.01 3.27 11.11
CA SER A 306 -20.67 3.78 10.87
C SER A 306 -20.11 3.20 9.57
N SER A 307 -19.19 3.93 8.93
CA SER A 307 -18.54 3.45 7.70
C SER A 307 -17.68 2.20 7.97
N SER A 308 -17.22 2.05 9.22
CA SER A 308 -16.58 0.86 9.77
C SER A 308 -17.48 -0.38 9.79
N VAL A 309 -18.80 -0.23 9.86
CA VAL A 309 -19.76 -1.34 9.71
C VAL A 309 -20.23 -1.50 8.26
N LEU A 310 -20.44 -0.40 7.51
CA LEU A 310 -20.96 -0.50 6.15
C LEU A 310 -20.01 -1.18 5.15
N GLN A 311 -18.70 -1.17 5.40
CA GLN A 311 -17.71 -1.99 4.66
C GLN A 311 -17.93 -3.52 4.79
N GLY A 312 -18.82 -3.99 5.67
CA GLY A 312 -19.17 -5.42 5.78
C GLY A 312 -20.20 -5.92 4.76
N PHE A 313 -20.74 -5.04 3.91
CA PHE A 313 -21.78 -5.38 2.94
C PHE A 313 -21.27 -6.37 1.89
N THR A 314 -21.83 -7.58 1.88
CA THR A 314 -21.59 -8.63 0.88
C THR A 314 -22.88 -9.37 0.54
N CYS A 315 -23.00 -9.91 -0.68
CA CYS A 315 -24.20 -10.67 -1.06
C CYS A 315 -24.43 -11.92 -0.19
N THR A 316 -23.37 -12.50 0.38
CA THR A 316 -23.44 -13.50 1.46
C THR A 316 -24.14 -12.93 2.70
N SER A 317 -23.68 -11.79 3.23
CA SER A 317 -24.21 -11.21 4.47
C SER A 317 -25.65 -10.67 4.37
N VAL A 318 -26.08 -10.19 3.19
CA VAL A 318 -27.43 -9.63 3.00
C VAL A 318 -28.47 -10.62 2.48
N ARG A 319 -28.09 -11.90 2.25
CA ARG A 319 -28.97 -12.97 1.73
C ARG A 319 -30.31 -13.13 2.46
N SER A 320 -30.35 -12.82 3.76
CA SER A 320 -31.52 -12.93 4.65
C SER A 320 -32.24 -11.59 4.89
N VAL A 321 -31.72 -10.49 4.35
CA VAL A 321 -32.24 -9.13 4.52
C VAL A 321 -33.27 -8.84 3.43
N LYS A 322 -34.41 -8.24 3.80
CA LYS A 322 -35.45 -7.85 2.83
C LYS A 322 -34.87 -6.85 1.81
N THR A 323 -35.16 -7.02 0.51
CA THR A 323 -34.58 -6.19 -0.56
C THR A 323 -34.81 -4.69 -0.38
N VAL A 324 -35.94 -4.28 0.22
CA VAL A 324 -36.23 -2.87 0.58
C VAL A 324 -35.21 -2.32 1.59
N GLN A 325 -34.80 -3.13 2.58
CA GLN A 325 -33.76 -2.77 3.56
C GLN A 325 -32.36 -2.80 2.92
N ILE A 326 -32.08 -3.76 2.03
CA ILE A 326 -30.82 -3.78 1.25
C ILE A 326 -30.64 -2.46 0.50
N LYS A 327 -31.68 -1.97 -0.21
CA LYS A 327 -31.65 -0.71 -0.94
C LYS A 327 -31.41 0.51 -0.03
N LYS A 328 -31.96 0.52 1.19
CA LYS A 328 -31.65 1.55 2.20
C LYS A 328 -30.17 1.50 2.63
N LEU A 329 -29.59 0.31 2.78
CA LEU A 329 -28.17 0.13 3.12
C LEU A 329 -27.24 0.60 2.00
N VAL A 330 -27.51 0.24 0.72
CA VAL A 330 -26.70 0.72 -0.42
C VAL A 330 -26.69 2.25 -0.47
N LYS A 331 -27.84 2.90 -0.24
CA LYS A 331 -27.93 4.37 -0.17
C LYS A 331 -27.19 4.94 1.04
N ALA A 332 -27.24 4.28 2.21
CA ALA A 332 -26.49 4.67 3.41
C ALA A 332 -24.96 4.59 3.24
N CYS A 333 -24.46 3.78 2.30
CA CYS A 333 -23.04 3.74 1.93
C CYS A 333 -22.57 4.98 1.15
N ARG A 334 -23.47 5.80 0.58
CA ARG A 334 -23.09 7.01 -0.15
C ARG A 334 -22.56 8.08 0.81
N ARG A 335 -21.24 8.20 0.91
CA ARG A 335 -20.55 9.09 1.86
C ARG A 335 -19.34 9.77 1.19
N ARG A 336 -19.00 10.97 1.67
CA ARG A 336 -17.93 11.82 1.13
C ARG A 336 -16.85 12.11 2.18
N ARG A 337 -15.65 12.47 1.70
CA ARG A 337 -14.47 12.84 2.51
C ARG A 337 -14.13 11.74 3.55
N GLN A 338 -13.75 12.11 4.77
CA GLN A 338 -13.32 11.22 5.85
C GLN A 338 -14.34 10.12 6.23
N ASN A 339 -15.60 10.25 5.83
CA ASN A 339 -16.66 9.26 6.08
C ASN A 339 -16.93 8.32 4.90
N LYS A 340 -16.22 8.42 3.75
CA LYS A 340 -16.39 7.50 2.61
C LYS A 340 -16.28 6.05 3.10
N VAL A 341 -17.19 5.18 2.66
CA VAL A 341 -17.07 3.74 2.92
C VAL A 341 -16.07 3.18 1.91
N THR A 342 -15.01 2.54 2.39
CA THR A 342 -14.14 1.73 1.53
C THR A 342 -14.92 0.49 1.11
N LEU A 343 -15.06 0.28 -0.19
CA LEU A 343 -15.79 -0.84 -0.79
C LEU A 343 -14.93 -1.47 -1.88
N VAL A 344 -14.91 -2.79 -1.97
CA VAL A 344 -14.19 -3.54 -3.01
C VAL A 344 -15.12 -4.01 -4.14
N GLU A 345 -14.55 -4.34 -5.29
CA GLU A 345 -15.26 -4.74 -6.53
C GLU A 345 -16.46 -5.67 -6.30
N THR A 346 -16.26 -6.77 -5.57
CA THR A 346 -17.30 -7.79 -5.30
C THR A 346 -18.46 -7.28 -4.44
N GLN A 347 -18.25 -6.22 -3.67
CA GLN A 347 -19.32 -5.53 -2.93
C GLN A 347 -20.09 -4.61 -3.87
N LEU A 348 -19.39 -3.93 -4.78
CA LEU A 348 -19.96 -2.97 -5.72
C LEU A 348 -20.79 -3.64 -6.82
N THR A 349 -20.36 -4.79 -7.36
CA THR A 349 -21.18 -5.59 -8.28
C THR A 349 -22.42 -6.16 -7.59
N CYS A 350 -22.26 -6.67 -6.36
CA CYS A 350 -23.38 -7.09 -5.52
C CYS A 350 -24.39 -5.96 -5.24
N MET A 351 -23.91 -4.75 -4.91
CA MET A 351 -24.77 -3.58 -4.74
C MET A 351 -25.53 -3.25 -6.03
N TYR A 352 -24.86 -3.27 -7.19
CA TYR A 352 -25.50 -3.07 -8.49
C TYR A 352 -26.57 -4.13 -8.78
N ASN A 353 -26.27 -5.41 -8.54
CA ASN A 353 -27.21 -6.52 -8.72
C ASN A 353 -28.51 -6.38 -7.90
N HIS A 354 -28.47 -5.70 -6.75
CA HIS A 354 -29.64 -5.42 -5.93
C HIS A 354 -30.46 -4.17 -6.32
N ILE A 355 -29.93 -3.26 -7.16
CA ILE A 355 -30.57 -1.98 -7.51
C ILE A 355 -30.89 -1.81 -9.00
N LYS A 356 -30.26 -2.59 -9.90
CA LYS A 356 -30.33 -2.41 -11.36
C LYS A 356 -31.72 -2.54 -12.00
N GLY A 357 -32.72 -3.04 -11.26
CA GLY A 357 -34.11 -3.15 -11.69
C GLY A 357 -35.05 -2.09 -11.10
N ASP A 358 -34.52 -1.06 -10.42
CA ASP A 358 -35.32 -0.11 -9.66
C ASP A 358 -35.72 1.13 -10.45
N SER A 359 -36.91 1.67 -10.14
CA SER A 359 -37.45 2.90 -10.71
C SER A 359 -36.58 4.14 -10.46
N ASP A 360 -35.71 4.10 -9.45
CA ASP A 360 -34.76 5.16 -9.13
C ASP A 360 -33.29 4.77 -9.38
N ALA A 361 -33.02 3.68 -10.12
CA ALA A 361 -31.65 3.28 -10.47
C ALA A 361 -30.87 4.36 -11.24
N THR A 362 -31.57 5.18 -12.05
CA THR A 362 -31.03 6.35 -12.76
C THR A 362 -30.88 7.60 -11.88
N SER A 363 -31.38 7.59 -10.64
CA SER A 363 -31.13 8.65 -9.65
C SER A 363 -29.74 8.47 -9.03
N PHE A 364 -28.69 8.58 -9.86
CA PHE A 364 -27.28 8.28 -9.52
C PHE A 364 -26.80 8.97 -8.23
N HIS A 365 -27.36 10.15 -7.92
CA HIS A 365 -27.08 10.92 -6.71
C HIS A 365 -27.53 10.26 -5.39
N LEU A 366 -28.26 9.14 -5.44
CA LEU A 366 -28.68 8.36 -4.26
C LEU A 366 -27.67 7.26 -3.86
N TYR A 367 -26.82 6.81 -4.79
CA TYR A 367 -25.94 5.65 -4.62
C TYR A 367 -24.47 6.04 -4.44
N PRO A 368 -23.60 5.17 -3.89
CA PRO A 368 -22.17 5.45 -3.80
C PRO A 368 -21.58 5.61 -5.22
N PRO A 369 -20.75 6.63 -5.49
CA PRO A 369 -20.11 6.84 -6.79
C PRO A 369 -19.41 5.59 -7.34
N ASP A 370 -18.81 4.80 -6.46
CA ASP A 370 -18.05 3.59 -6.81
C ASP A 370 -18.94 2.47 -7.38
N VAL A 371 -20.24 2.44 -7.06
CA VAL A 371 -21.18 1.45 -7.65
C VAL A 371 -21.46 1.79 -9.12
N LEU A 372 -21.42 3.07 -9.49
CA LEU A 372 -21.68 3.53 -10.86
C LEU A 372 -20.64 3.00 -11.86
N LEU A 373 -19.43 2.66 -11.41
CA LEU A 373 -18.37 2.01 -12.20
C LEU A 373 -18.80 0.65 -12.80
N TYR A 374 -19.81 0.00 -12.22
CA TYR A 374 -20.27 -1.34 -12.59
C TYR A 374 -21.64 -1.34 -13.28
N TYR A 375 -22.24 -0.16 -13.50
CA TYR A 375 -23.50 -0.03 -14.23
C TYR A 375 -23.36 -0.49 -15.69
N ASP A 376 -24.40 -1.13 -16.21
CA ASP A 376 -24.58 -1.26 -17.66
C ASP A 376 -24.93 0.12 -18.24
N TYR A 377 -23.93 0.75 -18.87
CA TYR A 377 -24.08 2.07 -19.49
C TYR A 377 -25.09 2.09 -20.65
N SER A 378 -25.39 0.94 -21.28
CA SER A 378 -26.41 0.88 -22.33
C SER A 378 -27.84 1.16 -21.82
N LEU A 379 -28.04 1.11 -20.50
CA LEU A 379 -29.29 1.43 -19.81
C LEU A 379 -29.33 2.87 -19.26
N VAL A 380 -28.25 3.65 -19.42
CA VAL A 380 -28.22 5.07 -19.02
C VAL A 380 -28.92 5.92 -20.08
N PRO A 381 -29.98 6.68 -19.76
CA PRO A 381 -30.64 7.54 -20.74
C PRO A 381 -29.68 8.61 -21.28
N GLN A 382 -29.69 8.85 -22.60
CA GLN A 382 -28.80 9.83 -23.24
C GLN A 382 -28.95 11.25 -22.67
N ALA A 383 -30.14 11.63 -22.21
CA ALA A 383 -30.39 12.91 -21.55
C ALA A 383 -29.70 13.02 -20.16
N ASP A 384 -29.57 11.89 -19.45
CA ASP A 384 -28.99 11.81 -18.10
C ASP A 384 -27.50 11.44 -18.13
N CYS A 385 -26.90 11.21 -19.30
CA CYS A 385 -25.52 10.72 -19.41
C CYS A 385 -24.49 11.66 -18.75
N ARG A 386 -24.73 12.98 -18.81
CA ARG A 386 -23.90 13.97 -18.13
C ARG A 386 -24.01 13.86 -16.61
N SER A 387 -25.24 13.71 -16.10
CA SER A 387 -25.52 13.50 -14.67
C SER A 387 -24.85 12.21 -14.14
N TYR A 388 -24.86 11.14 -14.94
CA TYR A 388 -24.12 9.90 -14.62
C TYR A 388 -22.63 10.17 -14.43
N PHE A 389 -21.96 10.85 -15.38
CA PHE A 389 -20.53 11.15 -15.26
C PHE A 389 -20.22 12.17 -14.14
N GLU A 390 -21.06 13.19 -13.94
CA GLU A 390 -20.95 14.13 -12.82
C GLU A 390 -21.08 13.45 -11.44
N GLN A 391 -21.73 12.29 -11.34
CA GLN A 391 -21.71 11.46 -10.12
C GLN A 391 -20.54 10.47 -10.09
N LEU A 392 -20.13 9.92 -11.24
CA LEU A 392 -18.95 9.06 -11.37
C LEU A 392 -17.64 9.82 -11.09
N ALA A 393 -17.63 11.14 -11.23
CA ALA A 393 -16.53 12.05 -10.93
C ALA A 393 -15.92 11.88 -9.52
N ASP A 394 -16.73 11.47 -8.52
CA ASP A 394 -16.33 11.21 -7.14
C ASP A 394 -15.80 9.77 -6.90
N ALA A 395 -15.86 8.88 -7.90
CA ALA A 395 -15.56 7.45 -7.75
C ALA A 395 -14.06 7.16 -7.62
N ASP A 396 -13.72 6.05 -6.96
CA ASP A 396 -12.37 5.51 -6.89
C ASP A 396 -12.15 4.46 -7.99
N PHE A 397 -11.54 4.88 -9.09
CA PHE A 397 -11.26 4.01 -10.22
C PHE A 397 -10.17 2.95 -9.93
N THR A 398 -9.49 2.97 -8.77
CA THR A 398 -8.50 1.94 -8.40
C THR A 398 -9.13 0.64 -7.93
N VAL A 399 -10.45 0.61 -7.70
CA VAL A 399 -11.18 -0.54 -7.17
C VAL A 399 -11.31 -1.72 -8.14
N PHE A 400 -11.12 -1.50 -9.45
CA PHE A 400 -11.18 -2.56 -10.46
C PHE A 400 -10.07 -3.62 -10.27
N SER A 401 -10.45 -4.89 -10.33
CA SER A 401 -9.50 -6.00 -10.44
C SER A 401 -8.76 -6.01 -11.78
N SER A 402 -7.77 -6.89 -11.92
CA SER A 402 -7.20 -7.25 -13.23
C SER A 402 -8.29 -7.63 -14.24
N ASP A 403 -9.31 -8.33 -13.76
CA ASP A 403 -10.27 -9.07 -14.57
C ASP A 403 -11.34 -8.14 -15.15
N LEU A 404 -11.76 -7.13 -14.38
CA LEU A 404 -12.73 -6.12 -14.80
C LEU A 404 -12.08 -4.78 -15.19
N SER A 405 -10.75 -4.68 -15.18
CA SER A 405 -9.98 -3.49 -15.58
C SER A 405 -10.37 -2.90 -16.95
N TYR A 406 -10.85 -3.73 -17.88
CA TYR A 406 -11.36 -3.31 -19.19
C TYR A 406 -12.55 -2.33 -19.10
N LYS A 407 -13.32 -2.34 -18.00
CA LYS A 407 -14.44 -1.42 -17.77
C LYS A 407 -13.98 0.04 -17.72
N ARG A 408 -12.76 0.33 -17.22
CA ARG A 408 -12.16 1.67 -17.24
C ARG A 408 -12.10 2.26 -18.64
N THR A 409 -11.59 1.48 -19.61
CA THR A 409 -11.50 1.90 -21.02
C THR A 409 -12.89 2.11 -21.63
N ALA A 410 -13.85 1.23 -21.32
CA ALA A 410 -15.23 1.37 -21.79
C ALA A 410 -15.90 2.63 -21.22
N LEU A 411 -15.73 2.92 -19.92
CA LEU A 411 -16.25 4.13 -19.27
C LEU A 411 -15.66 5.41 -19.89
N PHE A 412 -14.38 5.43 -20.26
CA PHE A 412 -13.78 6.57 -20.94
C PHE A 412 -14.33 6.76 -22.37
N VAL A 413 -14.52 5.69 -23.14
CA VAL A 413 -15.17 5.75 -24.47
C VAL A 413 -16.60 6.28 -24.35
N ASN A 414 -17.34 5.83 -23.33
CA ASN A 414 -18.71 6.30 -23.05
C ASN A 414 -18.74 7.78 -22.63
N ALA A 415 -17.79 8.22 -21.79
CA ALA A 415 -17.64 9.63 -21.41
C ALA A 415 -17.36 10.52 -22.63
N ARG A 416 -16.45 10.09 -23.52
CA ARG A 416 -16.19 10.80 -24.78
C ARG A 416 -17.42 10.91 -25.68
N SER A 417 -18.21 9.84 -25.78
CA SER A 417 -19.46 9.83 -26.55
C SER A 417 -20.51 10.80 -25.96
N CYS A 418 -20.73 10.74 -24.64
CA CYS A 418 -21.66 11.63 -23.94
C CYS A 418 -21.28 13.12 -24.03
N LEU A 419 -19.99 13.44 -23.91
CA LEU A 419 -19.49 14.81 -23.84
C LEU A 419 -19.00 15.38 -25.18
N GLY A 420 -19.18 14.65 -26.29
CA GLY A 420 -18.80 15.10 -27.63
C GLY A 420 -17.28 15.22 -27.89
N ILE A 421 -16.45 14.52 -27.10
CA ILE A 421 -14.99 14.67 -27.10
C ILE A 421 -14.37 13.93 -28.31
N THR A 422 -14.28 14.62 -29.44
CA THR A 422 -13.71 14.09 -30.70
C THR A 422 -12.18 14.14 -30.73
N THR A 423 -11.53 15.07 -30.03
CA THR A 423 -10.07 15.29 -30.03
C THR A 423 -9.41 14.81 -28.74
N THR A 424 -8.08 14.99 -28.63
CA THR A 424 -7.31 14.81 -27.37
C THR A 424 -7.30 16.02 -26.45
N SER A 425 -7.94 17.14 -26.82
CA SER A 425 -8.05 18.31 -25.95
C SER A 425 -9.36 18.29 -25.15
N LEU A 426 -9.26 18.36 -23.83
CA LEU A 426 -10.40 18.49 -22.92
C LEU A 426 -10.56 19.94 -22.47
N THR A 427 -11.79 20.45 -22.49
CA THR A 427 -12.15 21.75 -21.90
C THR A 427 -12.30 21.65 -20.38
N GLU A 428 -12.29 22.79 -19.68
CA GLU A 428 -12.56 22.87 -18.24
C GLU A 428 -13.89 22.19 -17.86
N ASP A 429 -14.94 22.30 -18.69
CA ASP A 429 -16.23 21.62 -18.46
C ASP A 429 -16.09 20.09 -18.55
N ASN A 430 -15.35 19.58 -19.55
CA ASN A 430 -15.08 18.14 -19.66
C ASN A 430 -14.29 17.62 -18.45
N ILE A 431 -13.24 18.34 -18.04
CA ILE A 431 -12.41 18.03 -16.87
C ILE A 431 -13.24 18.07 -15.58
N SER A 432 -14.16 19.03 -15.47
CA SER A 432 -15.08 19.15 -14.35
C SER A 432 -15.98 17.92 -14.21
N VAL A 433 -16.66 17.54 -15.30
CA VAL A 433 -17.57 16.39 -15.37
C VAL A 433 -16.86 15.05 -15.21
N MET A 434 -15.63 14.90 -15.72
CA MET A 434 -14.88 13.64 -15.65
C MET A 434 -14.23 13.39 -14.28
N GLY A 435 -13.86 14.44 -13.55
CA GLY A 435 -13.40 14.33 -12.16
C GLY A 435 -12.22 13.37 -11.97
N ASN A 436 -12.39 12.36 -11.11
CA ASN A 436 -11.37 11.35 -10.83
C ASN A 436 -11.01 10.48 -12.04
N MET A 437 -11.86 10.41 -13.08
CA MET A 437 -11.51 9.74 -14.35
C MET A 437 -10.29 10.38 -15.02
N CYS A 438 -9.98 11.65 -14.72
CA CYS A 438 -8.75 12.30 -15.18
C CYS A 438 -7.46 11.57 -14.74
N CYS A 439 -7.50 10.78 -13.66
CA CYS A 439 -6.36 9.97 -13.20
C CYS A 439 -6.03 8.80 -14.12
N ASP A 440 -6.97 8.36 -14.98
CA ASP A 440 -6.81 7.23 -15.89
C ASP A 440 -6.54 7.67 -17.35
N LEU A 441 -6.36 8.97 -17.60
CA LEU A 441 -6.12 9.50 -18.94
C LEU A 441 -4.70 9.25 -19.45
N ASP A 442 -4.57 8.93 -20.74
CA ASP A 442 -3.29 8.94 -21.44
C ASP A 442 -2.64 10.33 -21.41
N GLY A 443 -1.31 10.37 -21.39
CA GLY A 443 -0.54 11.63 -21.35
C GLY A 443 -0.88 12.60 -22.50
N SER A 444 -1.25 12.07 -23.67
CA SER A 444 -1.68 12.87 -24.82
C SER A 444 -2.96 13.67 -24.58
N TYR A 445 -3.86 13.22 -23.69
CA TYR A 445 -4.98 14.05 -23.25
C TYR A 445 -4.52 15.12 -22.25
N ILE A 446 -3.63 14.75 -21.31
CA ILE A 446 -3.14 15.69 -20.28
C ILE A 446 -2.41 16.88 -20.90
N GLU A 447 -1.49 16.65 -21.83
CA GLU A 447 -0.65 17.69 -22.46
C GLU A 447 -1.45 18.71 -23.30
N ASN A 448 -2.54 18.25 -23.92
CA ASN A 448 -3.37 19.02 -24.87
C ASN A 448 -4.63 19.64 -24.24
N SER A 449 -4.91 19.37 -22.97
CA SER A 449 -6.11 19.86 -22.28
C SER A 449 -5.91 21.22 -21.61
N ASP A 450 -7.02 21.79 -21.13
CA ASP A 450 -7.01 22.99 -20.31
C ASP A 450 -6.19 22.80 -19.00
N PRO A 451 -5.40 23.80 -18.55
CA PRO A 451 -4.59 23.71 -17.33
C PRO A 451 -5.32 23.32 -16.03
N SER A 452 -6.64 23.50 -15.95
CA SER A 452 -7.47 23.04 -14.82
C SER A 452 -7.35 21.53 -14.54
N ILE A 453 -6.92 20.73 -15.52
CA ILE A 453 -6.67 19.29 -15.33
C ILE A 453 -5.64 19.01 -14.23
N LEU A 454 -4.67 19.91 -14.02
CA LEU A 454 -3.66 19.79 -12.96
C LEU A 454 -4.30 19.71 -11.56
N GLU A 455 -5.41 20.42 -11.34
CA GLU A 455 -6.10 20.40 -10.04
C GLU A 455 -6.84 19.08 -9.79
N LYS A 456 -7.24 18.36 -10.85
CA LYS A 456 -7.69 16.96 -10.73
C LYS A 456 -6.48 16.03 -10.47
N LEU A 457 -5.40 16.18 -11.25
CA LEU A 457 -4.23 15.30 -11.19
C LEU A 457 -3.48 15.35 -9.84
N LYS A 458 -3.53 16.47 -9.10
CA LYS A 458 -3.06 16.56 -7.70
C LYS A 458 -3.68 15.53 -6.76
N ASN A 459 -4.94 15.18 -7.01
CA ASN A 459 -5.74 14.29 -6.15
C ASN A 459 -5.59 12.81 -6.54
N CYS A 460 -4.85 12.50 -7.62
CA CYS A 460 -4.69 11.14 -8.09
C CYS A 460 -3.81 10.27 -7.18
N PRO A 461 -4.18 9.00 -6.94
CA PRO A 461 -3.48 8.13 -5.99
C PRO A 461 -2.07 7.74 -6.47
N ASP A 462 -1.81 7.69 -7.77
CA ASP A 462 -0.49 7.57 -8.41
C ASP A 462 -0.54 8.24 -9.80
N LEU A 463 0.60 8.43 -10.44
CA LEU A 463 0.69 8.82 -11.86
C LEU A 463 1.68 7.90 -12.59
N THR A 464 1.33 7.48 -13.81
CA THR A 464 2.25 6.77 -14.70
C THR A 464 3.35 7.69 -15.21
N LYS A 465 4.46 7.11 -15.71
CA LYS A 465 5.57 7.89 -16.29
C LYS A 465 5.13 8.79 -17.46
N ALA A 466 4.18 8.32 -18.28
CA ALA A 466 3.65 9.08 -19.42
C ALA A 466 2.79 10.27 -18.95
N GLN A 467 1.94 10.05 -17.95
CA GLN A 467 1.14 11.12 -17.34
C GLN A 467 2.04 12.16 -16.64
N ALA A 468 3.08 11.71 -15.91
CA ALA A 468 4.02 12.61 -15.24
C ALA A 468 4.82 13.48 -16.23
N ALA A 469 5.23 12.92 -17.39
CA ALA A 469 5.87 13.67 -18.46
C ALA A 469 4.90 14.66 -19.15
N ALA A 470 3.63 14.29 -19.31
CA ALA A 470 2.61 15.20 -19.83
C ALA A 470 2.26 16.35 -18.86
N VAL A 471 2.28 16.09 -17.55
CA VAL A 471 2.18 17.13 -16.50
C VAL A 471 3.39 18.07 -16.56
N GLU A 472 4.60 17.53 -16.69
CA GLU A 472 5.83 18.30 -16.88
C GLU A 472 5.73 19.21 -18.13
N ALA A 473 5.40 18.66 -19.30
CA ALA A 473 5.24 19.42 -20.53
C ALA A 473 4.15 20.50 -20.44
N LEU A 474 3.02 20.20 -19.78
CA LEU A 474 1.94 21.18 -19.56
C LEU A 474 2.43 22.32 -18.65
N LEU A 475 3.14 22.01 -17.55
CA LEU A 475 3.74 23.02 -16.65
C LEU A 475 4.77 23.88 -17.38
N GLU A 476 5.74 23.27 -18.04
CA GLU A 476 6.84 23.97 -18.74
C GLU A 476 6.36 24.82 -19.93
N SER A 477 5.18 24.52 -20.49
CA SER A 477 4.57 25.34 -21.55
C SER A 477 4.21 26.78 -21.13
N GLY A 478 4.30 27.12 -19.83
CA GLY A 478 4.06 28.47 -19.31
C GLY A 478 2.60 28.95 -19.35
N ARG A 479 1.69 28.16 -19.93
CA ARG A 479 0.24 28.42 -20.03
C ARG A 479 -0.52 28.23 -18.70
N THR A 480 0.14 27.71 -17.67
CA THR A 480 -0.48 27.36 -16.38
C THR A 480 -0.43 28.54 -15.40
N ARG A 481 -1.23 28.47 -14.32
CA ARG A 481 -1.22 29.46 -13.23
C ARG A 481 0.13 29.63 -12.53
N TYR A 482 1.08 28.71 -12.75
CA TYR A 482 2.41 28.71 -12.15
C TYR A 482 3.44 29.53 -12.95
N GLY A 483 3.07 30.05 -14.13
CA GLY A 483 3.95 30.85 -14.98
C GLY A 483 5.08 30.05 -15.62
N ALA A 484 6.04 30.76 -16.23
CA ALA A 484 7.17 30.16 -16.92
C ALA A 484 8.23 29.58 -15.94
N PRO A 485 9.01 28.55 -16.33
CA PRO A 485 10.01 27.94 -15.46
C PRO A 485 11.04 28.89 -14.84
N SER A 486 11.37 29.99 -15.54
CA SER A 486 12.27 31.04 -15.06
C SER A 486 11.78 31.81 -13.83
N THR A 487 10.47 31.73 -13.49
CA THR A 487 9.89 32.36 -12.28
C THR A 487 9.68 31.37 -11.12
N TRP A 488 9.88 30.07 -11.35
CA TRP A 488 9.56 29.04 -10.35
C TRP A 488 10.50 29.06 -9.15
N ASN A 489 9.94 28.85 -7.96
CA ASN A 489 10.66 28.92 -6.69
C ASN A 489 10.12 27.91 -5.66
N LYS A 490 10.52 28.06 -4.38
CA LYS A 490 10.10 27.14 -3.30
C LYS A 490 8.58 27.10 -3.13
N GLU A 491 7.90 28.23 -3.31
CA GLU A 491 6.46 28.35 -3.12
C GLU A 491 5.71 27.67 -4.29
N THR A 492 6.18 27.84 -5.52
CA THR A 492 5.69 27.08 -6.69
C THR A 492 5.70 25.57 -6.44
N LEU A 493 6.76 25.04 -5.82
CA LEU A 493 6.86 23.62 -5.46
C LEU A 493 5.87 23.19 -4.35
N LYS A 494 5.42 24.11 -3.48
CA LYS A 494 4.33 23.84 -2.52
C LYS A 494 2.95 23.89 -3.20
N ASP A 495 2.74 24.85 -4.10
CA ASP A 495 1.44 25.11 -4.74
C ASP A 495 1.06 24.05 -5.79
N LEU A 496 2.05 23.25 -6.21
CA LEU A 496 1.90 21.98 -6.95
C LEU A 496 1.48 20.79 -6.06
N GLU A 497 1.46 20.98 -4.74
CA GLU A 497 0.98 20.05 -3.71
C GLU A 497 1.62 18.66 -3.79
N MET A 498 0.87 17.66 -4.27
CA MET A 498 1.33 16.27 -4.36
C MET A 498 2.00 15.93 -5.70
N LEU A 499 1.82 16.74 -6.75
CA LEU A 499 2.40 16.48 -8.08
C LEU A 499 3.93 16.26 -8.07
N PRO A 500 4.76 17.01 -7.30
CA PRO A 500 6.21 16.82 -7.28
C PRO A 500 6.66 15.40 -6.87
N LEU A 501 5.81 14.62 -6.18
CA LEU A 501 6.08 13.22 -5.84
C LEU A 501 6.31 12.33 -7.07
N TYR A 502 5.76 12.72 -8.23
CA TYR A 502 5.73 11.94 -9.47
C TYR A 502 6.63 12.50 -10.58
N LEU A 503 7.05 13.76 -10.49
CA LEU A 503 7.76 14.46 -11.57
C LEU A 503 9.20 13.92 -11.76
N PRO A 504 9.70 13.86 -13.02
CA PRO A 504 11.03 13.35 -13.33
C PRO A 504 12.13 14.37 -13.00
N SER A 505 13.39 14.00 -13.23
CA SER A 505 14.54 14.85 -12.86
C SER A 505 14.65 16.14 -13.69
N THR A 506 14.13 16.15 -14.91
CA THR A 506 14.14 17.29 -15.85
C THR A 506 13.38 18.49 -15.30
N PHE A 507 12.13 18.31 -14.86
CA PHE A 507 11.36 19.31 -14.11
C PHE A 507 12.16 19.90 -12.94
N TYR A 508 12.91 19.06 -12.22
CA TYR A 508 13.76 19.51 -11.13
C TYR A 508 15.00 20.29 -11.57
N ASP A 509 15.53 20.11 -12.79
CA ASP A 509 16.68 20.87 -13.29
C ASP A 509 16.42 22.39 -13.34
N ASN A 510 15.14 22.81 -13.44
CA ASN A 510 14.69 24.21 -13.29
C ASN A 510 14.98 24.84 -11.91
N PHE A 511 15.38 24.07 -10.88
CA PHE A 511 15.59 24.54 -9.51
C PHE A 511 17.04 24.36 -9.01
N ASN A 512 17.58 25.37 -8.32
CA ASN A 512 18.92 25.27 -7.70
C ASN A 512 18.95 24.36 -6.45
N LYS A 513 20.14 23.87 -6.04
CA LYS A 513 20.31 22.92 -4.91
C LYS A 513 19.77 23.47 -3.58
N ARG A 514 19.87 24.78 -3.31
CA ARG A 514 19.32 25.43 -2.09
C ARG A 514 17.79 25.42 -2.07
N THR A 515 17.14 25.65 -3.20
CA THR A 515 15.67 25.54 -3.32
C THR A 515 15.20 24.09 -3.21
N LYS A 516 15.87 23.14 -3.90
CA LYS A 516 15.63 21.69 -3.77
C LYS A 516 15.70 21.22 -2.31
N ARG A 517 16.77 21.59 -1.59
CA ARG A 517 16.96 21.29 -0.16
C ARG A 517 15.83 21.86 0.72
N ARG A 518 15.54 23.16 0.59
CA ARG A 518 14.51 23.85 1.38
C ARG A 518 13.08 23.39 1.07
N PHE A 519 12.81 22.88 -0.13
CA PHE A 519 11.54 22.22 -0.47
C PHE A 519 11.47 20.81 0.16
N LEU A 520 12.50 19.97 -0.05
CA LEU A 520 12.51 18.59 0.42
C LEU A 520 12.35 18.50 1.95
N ARG A 521 12.99 19.41 2.71
CA ARG A 521 12.87 19.53 4.18
C ARG A 521 11.43 19.76 4.66
N TYR A 522 10.62 20.48 3.87
CA TYR A 522 9.19 20.67 4.10
C TYR A 522 8.37 19.47 3.60
N PHE A 523 8.62 19.03 2.37
CA PHE A 523 7.79 18.04 1.70
C PHE A 523 7.88 16.66 2.36
N LEU A 524 9.05 16.25 2.88
CA LEU A 524 9.18 14.99 3.62
C LEU A 524 8.38 14.96 4.93
N ARG A 525 8.15 16.11 5.59
CA ARG A 525 7.22 16.21 6.73
C ARG A 525 5.77 15.97 6.28
N ILE A 526 5.34 16.58 5.16
CA ILE A 526 4.01 16.37 4.57
C ILE A 526 3.83 14.90 4.13
N LEU A 527 4.82 14.30 3.46
CA LEU A 527 4.78 12.91 3.00
C LEU A 527 4.83 11.88 4.16
N ARG A 528 5.33 12.25 5.35
CA ARG A 528 5.15 11.44 6.57
C ARG A 528 3.76 11.62 7.17
N ARG A 529 3.27 12.85 7.33
CA ARG A 529 1.90 13.14 7.81
C ARG A 529 0.81 12.47 6.95
N ASN A 530 0.98 12.48 5.63
CA ASN A 530 0.06 11.87 4.67
C ASN A 530 0.32 10.35 4.46
N ARG A 531 1.16 9.71 5.29
CA ARG A 531 1.48 8.27 5.27
C ARG A 531 1.91 7.71 3.90
N VAL A 532 2.57 8.54 3.08
CA VAL A 532 2.97 8.17 1.71
C VAL A 532 4.03 7.06 1.74
N SER A 533 3.91 6.07 0.86
CA SER A 533 4.78 4.89 0.84
C SER A 533 6.26 5.22 0.61
N ARG A 534 7.16 4.43 1.22
CA ARG A 534 8.62 4.52 1.00
C ARG A 534 8.98 4.47 -0.48
N GLN A 535 8.31 3.61 -1.25
CA GLN A 535 8.56 3.46 -2.69
C GLN A 535 8.37 4.79 -3.46
N LYS A 536 7.37 5.61 -3.12
CA LYS A 536 7.15 6.93 -3.76
C LYS A 536 8.15 7.98 -3.27
N LYS A 537 8.40 8.05 -1.95
CA LYS A 537 9.47 8.87 -1.35
C LYS A 537 10.84 8.60 -2.00
N ARG A 538 11.13 7.32 -2.29
CA ARG A 538 12.33 6.86 -2.99
C ARG A 538 12.42 7.32 -4.45
N ARG A 539 11.32 7.26 -5.21
CA ARG A 539 11.25 7.79 -6.59
C ARG A 539 11.57 9.29 -6.60
N LEU A 540 10.92 10.06 -5.73
CA LEU A 540 11.14 11.50 -5.52
C LEU A 540 12.60 11.83 -5.17
N LYS A 541 13.14 11.24 -4.09
CA LYS A 541 14.54 11.45 -3.66
C LYS A 541 15.53 11.15 -4.79
N ARG A 542 15.27 10.10 -5.57
CA ARG A 542 16.10 9.70 -6.72
C ARG A 542 16.01 10.69 -7.89
N ALA A 543 14.82 11.20 -8.22
CA ALA A 543 14.64 12.23 -9.26
C ALA A 543 15.39 13.52 -8.90
N ILE A 544 15.20 14.02 -7.67
CA ILE A 544 15.88 15.21 -7.16
C ILE A 544 17.41 15.02 -7.16
N ARG A 545 17.93 13.88 -6.67
CA ARG A 545 19.38 13.60 -6.68
C ARG A 545 19.96 13.55 -8.11
N SER A 546 19.23 12.99 -9.07
CA SER A 546 19.64 12.98 -10.48
C SER A 546 19.74 14.39 -11.07
N SER A 547 18.87 15.32 -10.66
CA SER A 547 18.90 16.76 -11.03
C SER A 547 19.99 17.59 -10.32
N ILE A 548 20.95 16.94 -9.67
CA ILE A 548 22.06 17.56 -8.94
C ILE A 548 23.39 16.91 -9.35
N ARG A 549 23.40 15.58 -9.56
CA ARG A 549 24.61 14.81 -9.87
C ARG A 549 25.16 15.13 -11.28
N ASN A 550 26.13 16.04 -11.34
CA ASN A 550 26.91 16.34 -12.54
C ASN A 550 27.54 15.05 -13.12
N LYS A 551 27.14 14.68 -14.35
CA LYS A 551 27.51 13.40 -15.00
C LYS A 551 29.02 13.26 -15.30
N SER A 552 29.82 14.31 -15.12
CA SER A 552 31.22 14.42 -15.53
C SER A 552 32.26 14.05 -14.46
N LYS A 553 31.89 13.82 -13.20
CA LYS A 553 32.85 13.54 -12.12
C LYS A 553 32.49 12.29 -11.30
N ARG A 554 32.77 11.10 -11.86
CA ARG A 554 33.07 9.90 -11.06
C ARG A 554 34.52 9.95 -10.59
N SER A 555 34.79 10.71 -9.54
CA SER A 555 36.08 10.64 -8.86
C SER A 555 36.14 9.41 -7.96
N ILE A 556 37.28 8.73 -7.87
CA ILE A 556 37.52 7.73 -6.83
C ILE A 556 37.88 8.51 -5.57
N VAL A 557 36.87 8.91 -4.80
CA VAL A 557 37.10 9.65 -3.55
C VAL A 557 37.21 8.67 -2.39
N THR A 558 38.39 8.57 -1.79
CA THR A 558 38.68 7.74 -0.62
C THR A 558 38.40 8.43 0.71
N GLU A 559 38.30 9.77 0.70
CA GLU A 559 38.18 10.61 1.89
C GLU A 559 36.84 11.35 1.94
N CYS A 560 36.39 11.71 3.15
CA CYS A 560 35.18 12.50 3.34
C CYS A 560 35.46 13.99 3.10
N THR A 561 34.87 14.55 2.04
CA THR A 561 35.04 15.97 1.65
C THR A 561 33.81 16.84 1.89
N VAL A 562 32.63 16.22 2.08
CA VAL A 562 31.35 16.91 2.34
C VAL A 562 30.99 17.05 3.82
N GLY A 563 31.84 16.53 4.72
CA GLY A 563 31.64 16.57 6.18
C GLY A 563 31.13 15.24 6.76
N GLN A 564 31.69 14.84 7.91
CA GLN A 564 31.38 13.56 8.56
C GLN A 564 29.90 13.47 8.97
N ILE A 565 29.30 12.29 8.79
CA ILE A 565 27.92 12.03 9.20
C ILE A 565 27.89 11.84 10.72
N THR A 566 27.18 12.73 11.40
CA THR A 566 26.93 12.69 12.85
C THR A 566 25.43 12.57 13.13
N GLN A 567 25.09 12.27 14.38
CA GLN A 567 23.72 12.32 14.94
C GLN A 567 22.98 13.61 14.52
N VAL A 568 23.66 14.77 14.57
CA VAL A 568 23.12 16.08 14.14
C VAL A 568 22.82 16.16 12.65
N THR A 569 23.61 15.51 11.79
CA THR A 569 23.33 15.42 10.34
C THR A 569 22.20 14.45 10.03
N ILE A 570 22.11 13.33 10.76
CA ILE A 570 21.06 12.32 10.63
C ILE A 570 19.71 12.90 11.06
N SER A 571 19.69 13.77 12.07
CA SER A 571 18.47 14.47 12.51
C SER A 571 17.88 15.45 11.49
N ASP A 572 18.60 15.86 10.44
CA ASP A 572 18.02 16.67 9.37
C ASP A 572 16.87 15.92 8.67
N GLU A 573 15.81 16.63 8.35
CA GLU A 573 14.66 16.13 7.60
C GLU A 573 15.01 15.85 6.13
N ALA A 574 16.00 16.56 5.58
CA ALA A 574 16.47 16.33 4.22
C ALA A 574 17.53 15.21 4.11
N PHE A 575 17.99 14.60 5.22
CA PHE A 575 19.03 13.55 5.18
C PHE A 575 18.64 12.37 4.25
N PRO A 576 19.57 11.84 3.40
CA PRO A 576 20.98 12.20 3.22
C PRO A 576 21.23 13.13 2.01
N PHE A 577 20.37 14.12 1.72
CA PHE A 577 20.39 14.95 0.49
C PHE A 577 21.76 15.57 0.13
N ASP A 578 22.55 16.01 1.10
CA ASP A 578 23.84 16.67 0.83
C ASP A 578 24.91 15.68 0.36
N TYR A 579 24.78 14.41 0.73
CA TYR A 579 25.59 13.26 0.30
C TYR A 579 25.04 12.71 -1.03
N ASP A 580 25.04 13.53 -2.08
CA ASP A 580 24.47 13.18 -3.40
C ASP A 580 25.32 12.17 -4.22
N ASP A 581 26.51 11.84 -3.72
CA ASP A 581 27.38 10.74 -4.15
C ASP A 581 27.47 9.61 -3.10
N THR A 582 27.50 8.36 -3.58
CA THR A 582 27.56 7.16 -2.73
C THR A 582 28.94 6.87 -2.18
N ALA A 583 30.02 7.24 -2.89
CA ALA A 583 31.37 7.11 -2.33
C ALA A 583 31.54 8.09 -1.16
N GLN A 584 31.08 9.34 -1.30
CA GLN A 584 31.03 10.29 -0.18
C GLN A 584 30.16 9.81 0.99
N PHE A 585 28.97 9.27 0.74
CA PHE A 585 28.16 8.70 1.84
C PHE A 585 28.90 7.57 2.59
N ASN A 586 29.62 6.69 1.89
CA ASN A 586 30.41 5.62 2.52
C ASN A 586 31.64 6.14 3.28
N CYS A 587 32.40 7.09 2.71
CA CYS A 587 33.60 7.64 3.34
C CYS A 587 33.31 8.58 4.52
N CYS A 588 32.11 9.16 4.57
CA CYS A 588 31.66 10.03 5.67
C CYS A 588 30.85 9.29 6.75
N LEU A 589 30.63 7.97 6.65
CA LEU A 589 29.83 7.20 7.61
C LEU A 589 30.71 6.21 8.39
N SER A 590 30.80 6.36 9.72
CA SER A 590 31.50 5.40 10.57
C SER A 590 30.60 4.22 10.98
N ALA A 591 31.22 3.10 11.34
CA ALA A 591 30.53 1.94 11.90
C ALA A 591 29.81 2.27 13.22
N SER A 592 30.44 3.06 14.10
CA SER A 592 29.86 3.47 15.38
C SER A 592 28.61 4.34 15.21
N ILE A 593 28.64 5.33 14.31
CA ILE A 593 27.48 6.19 14.04
C ILE A 593 26.29 5.35 13.53
N VAL A 594 26.54 4.31 12.74
CA VAL A 594 25.51 3.36 12.32
C VAL A 594 25.00 2.52 13.49
N GLN A 595 25.88 1.98 14.34
CA GLN A 595 25.50 1.21 15.52
C GLN A 595 24.64 2.00 16.52
N ASP A 596 24.95 3.29 16.70
CA ASP A 596 24.32 4.16 17.69
C ASP A 596 23.02 4.81 17.19
N ASN A 597 22.83 4.91 15.86
CA ASN A 597 21.74 5.67 15.22
C ASN A 597 20.99 4.86 14.13
N LEU A 598 21.09 3.52 14.12
CA LEU A 598 20.61 2.65 13.03
C LEU A 598 19.18 2.99 12.58
N GLU A 599 18.24 3.04 13.50
CA GLU A 599 16.82 3.33 13.24
C GLU A 599 16.60 4.71 12.59
N ALA A 600 17.26 5.76 13.07
CA ALA A 600 17.13 7.11 12.52
C ALA A 600 17.72 7.23 11.10
N ILE A 601 18.75 6.42 10.80
CA ILE A 601 19.31 6.30 9.45
C ILE A 601 18.35 5.51 8.55
N THR A 602 17.85 4.36 8.99
CA THR A 602 16.97 3.50 8.18
C THR A 602 15.55 4.07 8.03
N GLU A 603 15.09 4.96 8.92
CA GLU A 603 13.86 5.72 8.73
C GLU A 603 13.96 6.66 7.51
N LYS A 604 15.12 7.31 7.34
CA LYS A 604 15.32 8.41 6.38
C LYS A 604 16.00 8.01 5.07
N VAL A 605 16.80 6.94 5.06
CA VAL A 605 17.44 6.41 3.85
C VAL A 605 16.51 5.40 3.17
N ASP A 606 16.02 5.70 1.97
CA ASP A 606 15.21 4.77 1.18
C ASP A 606 15.99 4.14 -0.01
N ASP A 607 17.17 4.65 -0.37
CA ASP A 607 17.85 4.30 -1.62
C ASP A 607 18.84 3.13 -1.46
N GLU A 608 18.76 2.16 -2.35
CA GLU A 608 19.35 0.82 -2.14
C GLU A 608 20.88 0.79 -2.08
N GLU A 609 21.57 1.70 -2.79
CA GLU A 609 23.04 1.80 -2.70
C GLU A 609 23.48 2.29 -1.31
N TYR A 610 22.72 3.23 -0.74
CA TYR A 610 22.98 3.79 0.59
C TYR A 610 22.61 2.78 1.68
N LEU A 611 21.52 2.04 1.51
CA LEU A 611 21.13 0.96 2.44
C LEU A 611 22.15 -0.18 2.49
N ARG A 612 22.78 -0.54 1.35
CA ARG A 612 23.88 -1.52 1.32
C ARG A 612 25.13 -1.01 2.07
N ILE A 613 25.43 0.28 1.97
CA ILE A 613 26.48 0.93 2.77
C ILE A 613 26.16 0.86 4.27
N VAL A 614 24.93 1.16 4.67
CA VAL A 614 24.47 1.06 6.07
C VAL A 614 24.59 -0.36 6.61
N LEU A 615 24.12 -1.38 5.87
CA LEU A 615 24.33 -2.79 6.26
C LEU A 615 25.82 -3.11 6.42
N SER A 616 26.67 -2.69 5.47
CA SER A 616 28.09 -3.00 5.53
C SER A 616 28.79 -2.33 6.71
N LYS A 617 28.38 -1.11 7.09
CA LYS A 617 28.87 -0.40 8.27
C LYS A 617 28.36 -0.99 9.59
N LEU A 618 27.14 -1.56 9.61
CA LEU A 618 26.65 -2.33 10.76
C LEU A 618 27.45 -3.63 10.95
N ARG A 619 27.81 -4.33 9.86
CA ARG A 619 28.71 -5.50 9.93
C ARG A 619 30.11 -5.14 10.42
N GLU A 620 30.64 -3.99 9.99
CA GLU A 620 31.92 -3.45 10.46
C GLU A 620 31.90 -3.27 12.00
N ALA A 621 30.81 -2.71 12.55
CA ALA A 621 30.63 -2.53 14.00
C ALA A 621 30.55 -3.85 14.80
N TYR A 622 29.86 -4.86 14.26
CA TYR A 622 29.66 -6.16 14.93
C TYR A 622 30.70 -7.24 14.56
N SER A 623 31.73 -6.88 13.79
CA SER A 623 32.77 -7.78 13.30
C SER A 623 33.49 -8.58 14.39
N ALA A 624 33.69 -8.00 15.58
CA ALA A 624 34.32 -8.68 16.73
C ALA A 624 33.43 -9.74 17.41
N ILE A 625 32.11 -9.68 17.22
CA ILE A 625 31.12 -10.57 17.86
C ILE A 625 30.59 -11.62 16.86
N SER A 626 30.82 -11.44 15.56
CA SER A 626 30.37 -12.30 14.46
C SER A 626 28.83 -12.49 14.34
N THR A 627 28.05 -11.82 15.19
CA THR A 627 26.58 -11.88 15.24
C THR A 627 26.03 -10.48 15.50
N ILE A 628 24.98 -10.09 14.78
CA ILE A 628 24.23 -8.86 14.99
C ILE A 628 23.03 -9.19 15.93
N PRO A 629 22.90 -8.54 17.09
CA PRO A 629 21.91 -8.90 18.11
C PRO A 629 20.48 -8.44 17.76
N GLU A 630 19.48 -9.07 18.40
CA GLU A 630 18.03 -8.86 18.14
C GLU A 630 17.64 -7.36 18.12
N ASP A 631 18.18 -6.58 19.05
CA ASP A 631 17.89 -5.16 19.25
C ASP A 631 18.44 -4.25 18.14
N GLN A 632 19.37 -4.75 17.33
CA GLN A 632 19.82 -4.09 16.09
C GLN A 632 19.10 -4.66 14.86
N VAL A 633 18.83 -5.97 14.83
CA VAL A 633 18.08 -6.63 13.74
C VAL A 633 16.66 -6.04 13.61
N GLN A 634 16.02 -5.70 14.73
CA GLN A 634 14.73 -5.01 14.76
C GLN A 634 14.76 -3.61 14.11
N LEU A 635 15.90 -2.94 14.06
CA LEU A 635 16.04 -1.55 13.58
C LEU A 635 16.51 -1.45 12.13
N LEU A 636 16.71 -2.59 11.46
CA LEU A 636 17.13 -2.65 10.06
C LEU A 636 16.13 -1.98 9.10
N GLY A 637 14.82 -2.03 9.39
CA GLY A 637 13.78 -1.44 8.56
C GLY A 637 13.95 -1.76 7.05
N PRO A 638 14.00 -0.77 6.14
CA PRO A 638 14.23 -1.01 4.71
C PRO A 638 15.63 -1.53 4.38
N ALA A 639 16.65 -1.40 5.25
CA ALA A 639 17.97 -1.96 5.01
C ALA A 639 17.94 -3.49 4.92
N SER A 640 17.05 -4.14 5.66
CA SER A 640 16.85 -5.60 5.59
C SER A 640 16.57 -6.10 4.16
N ARG A 641 15.93 -5.28 3.30
CA ARG A 641 15.54 -5.65 1.93
C ARG A 641 16.67 -5.64 0.91
N VAL A 642 17.86 -5.14 1.27
CA VAL A 642 19.06 -5.18 0.42
C VAL A 642 20.14 -6.13 0.93
N ALA A 643 19.80 -6.96 1.93
CA ALA A 643 20.67 -7.94 2.55
C ALA A 643 20.93 -9.18 1.67
N THR A 644 22.06 -9.85 1.91
CA THR A 644 22.40 -11.16 1.33
C THR A 644 22.01 -12.32 2.28
N MET A 645 22.22 -13.55 1.82
CA MET A 645 22.12 -14.74 2.69
C MET A 645 23.14 -14.69 3.83
N ASP A 646 24.34 -14.17 3.58
CA ASP A 646 25.43 -14.06 4.57
C ASP A 646 25.08 -13.07 5.68
N ASP A 647 24.37 -11.99 5.33
CA ASP A 647 23.84 -11.04 6.31
C ASP A 647 22.81 -11.72 7.23
N ILE A 648 21.83 -12.44 6.65
CA ILE A 648 20.82 -13.19 7.41
C ILE A 648 21.47 -14.27 8.27
N ASN A 649 22.56 -14.89 7.81
CA ASN A 649 23.30 -15.90 8.57
C ASN A 649 23.91 -15.35 9.86
N ILE A 650 24.29 -14.07 9.93
CA ILE A 650 24.82 -13.43 11.15
C ILE A 650 23.78 -12.67 12.00
N TRP A 651 22.51 -12.58 11.59
CA TRP A 651 21.46 -11.93 12.40
C TRP A 651 20.91 -12.86 13.50
N SER A 652 20.76 -12.35 14.72
CA SER A 652 19.93 -13.02 15.74
C SER A 652 18.44 -12.82 15.38
N ILE A 653 17.71 -13.92 15.18
CA ILE A 653 16.28 -13.92 14.83
C ILE A 653 15.59 -14.98 15.69
N THR A 654 15.38 -14.67 16.97
CA THR A 654 14.82 -15.60 17.96
C THR A 654 13.48 -15.11 18.54
N GLN A 655 13.26 -13.80 18.62
CA GLN A 655 12.04 -13.21 19.19
C GLN A 655 11.01 -12.85 18.11
N ILE A 656 9.72 -12.97 18.47
CA ILE A 656 8.60 -12.59 17.58
C ILE A 656 8.63 -11.10 17.22
N ASP A 657 9.09 -10.23 18.13
CA ASP A 657 9.33 -8.81 17.88
C ASP A 657 10.31 -8.59 16.70
N THR A 658 11.35 -9.42 16.61
CA THR A 658 12.37 -9.40 15.54
C THR A 658 11.83 -9.94 14.22
N LEU A 659 11.06 -11.05 14.25
CA LEU A 659 10.36 -11.53 13.07
C LEU A 659 9.36 -10.49 12.55
N SER A 660 8.66 -9.78 13.45
CA SER A 660 7.67 -8.76 13.09
C SER A 660 8.31 -7.54 12.43
N ALA A 661 9.40 -7.01 12.99
CA ALA A 661 10.17 -5.93 12.37
C ALA A 661 10.72 -6.32 10.98
N LEU A 662 11.17 -7.56 10.82
CA LEU A 662 11.64 -8.06 9.51
C LEU A 662 10.50 -8.29 8.51
N MET A 663 9.31 -8.72 8.94
CA MET A 663 8.19 -9.01 8.04
C MET A 663 7.35 -7.78 7.64
N ASP A 664 7.48 -6.63 8.33
CA ASP A 664 6.72 -5.40 8.00
C ASP A 664 6.83 -5.02 6.51
N SER A 665 5.68 -5.07 5.82
CA SER A 665 5.56 -4.78 4.39
C SER A 665 5.79 -3.30 4.04
N SER A 666 5.70 -2.38 5.01
CA SER A 666 5.97 -0.95 4.79
C SER A 666 7.41 -0.67 4.33
N ASN A 667 8.34 -1.55 4.73
CA ASN A 667 9.75 -1.53 4.37
C ASN A 667 10.05 -2.10 2.96
N GLY A 668 9.04 -2.67 2.29
CA GLY A 668 9.13 -3.25 0.95
C GLY A 668 9.03 -4.77 0.92
N GLU A 669 9.03 -5.32 -0.29
CA GLU A 669 8.94 -6.77 -0.53
C GLU A 669 10.29 -7.46 -0.28
N TRP A 670 10.23 -8.72 0.15
CA TRP A 670 11.39 -9.61 0.24
C TRP A 670 11.57 -10.44 -1.04
N ASN A 671 12.80 -10.85 -1.33
CA ASN A 671 13.01 -11.99 -2.23
C ASN A 671 12.62 -13.28 -1.50
N SER A 672 11.85 -14.16 -2.16
CA SER A 672 11.33 -15.39 -1.56
C SER A 672 12.39 -16.31 -0.93
N SER A 673 13.61 -16.40 -1.47
CA SER A 673 14.67 -17.22 -0.85
C SER A 673 15.13 -16.65 0.49
N LEU A 674 15.16 -15.32 0.60
CA LEU A 674 15.50 -14.58 1.83
C LEU A 674 14.34 -14.61 2.83
N THR A 675 13.08 -14.48 2.37
CA THR A 675 11.88 -14.72 3.20
C THR A 675 11.93 -16.09 3.86
N LYS A 676 12.25 -17.13 3.07
CA LYS A 676 12.37 -18.50 3.58
C LYS A 676 13.50 -18.60 4.61
N ALA A 677 14.67 -18.02 4.33
CA ALA A 677 15.80 -18.03 5.25
C ALA A 677 15.48 -17.37 6.60
N VAL A 678 14.86 -16.18 6.60
CA VAL A 678 14.46 -15.46 7.82
C VAL A 678 13.47 -16.29 8.66
N ILE A 679 12.40 -16.82 8.04
CA ILE A 679 11.37 -17.57 8.76
C ILE A 679 11.91 -18.94 9.23
N SER A 680 12.67 -19.65 8.39
CA SER A 680 13.30 -20.91 8.78
C SER A 680 14.32 -20.71 9.91
N LYS A 681 15.04 -19.58 9.95
CA LYS A 681 15.94 -19.26 11.08
C LYS A 681 15.16 -19.03 12.37
N TYR A 682 14.05 -18.29 12.33
CA TYR A 682 13.16 -18.11 13.48
C TYR A 682 12.62 -19.45 14.01
N LEU A 683 12.10 -20.30 13.11
CA LEU A 683 11.52 -21.61 13.42
C LEU A 683 12.57 -22.68 13.79
N SER A 684 13.87 -22.42 13.65
CA SER A 684 14.94 -23.33 14.08
C SER A 684 15.28 -23.22 15.58
N ASN A 685 14.69 -22.25 16.30
CA ASN A 685 14.88 -22.09 17.74
C ASN A 685 13.88 -22.94 18.52
N GLU A 686 14.33 -23.52 19.64
CA GLU A 686 13.48 -24.31 20.52
C GLU A 686 12.30 -23.48 21.07
N GLY A 687 11.08 -24.03 20.96
CA GLY A 687 9.84 -23.39 21.39
C GLY A 687 9.16 -22.50 20.34
N ASN A 688 9.86 -22.09 19.26
CA ASN A 688 9.24 -21.31 18.19
C ASN A 688 8.42 -22.21 17.25
N SER A 689 7.24 -21.73 16.83
CA SER A 689 6.33 -22.48 15.95
C SER A 689 5.41 -21.51 15.19
N LEU A 690 4.58 -21.98 14.26
CA LEU A 690 3.60 -21.16 13.57
C LEU A 690 2.32 -20.98 14.42
N GLY A 691 2.43 -20.13 15.44
CA GLY A 691 1.31 -19.63 16.24
C GLY A 691 0.48 -18.57 15.52
N SER A 692 -0.61 -18.11 16.14
CA SER A 692 -1.46 -17.05 15.58
C SER A 692 -0.71 -15.72 15.41
N SER A 693 0.17 -15.38 16.37
CA SER A 693 1.12 -14.26 16.28
C SER A 693 2.03 -14.32 15.05
N GLU A 694 2.64 -15.48 14.78
CA GLU A 694 3.51 -15.71 13.62
C GLU A 694 2.72 -15.67 12.31
N LEU A 695 1.54 -16.27 12.25
CA LEU A 695 0.70 -16.27 11.05
C LEU A 695 0.27 -14.85 10.66
N ASN A 696 -0.13 -14.03 11.63
CA ASN A 696 -0.49 -12.63 11.43
C ASN A 696 0.74 -11.79 11.03
N THR A 697 1.90 -12.08 11.61
CA THR A 697 3.17 -11.41 11.32
C THR A 697 3.71 -11.72 9.92
N ILE A 698 3.71 -12.99 9.53
CA ILE A 698 4.24 -13.47 8.25
C ILE A 698 3.27 -13.08 7.11
N GLY A 699 1.97 -13.29 7.32
CA GLY A 699 0.93 -13.06 6.31
C GLY A 699 0.93 -14.10 5.19
N GLY A 700 -0.23 -14.28 4.56
CA GLY A 700 -0.46 -15.37 3.59
C GLY A 700 0.55 -15.43 2.43
N ALA A 701 0.97 -14.29 1.88
CA ALA A 701 1.89 -14.24 0.76
C ALA A 701 3.30 -14.77 1.09
N ASN A 702 3.85 -14.42 2.26
CA ASN A 702 5.13 -14.96 2.72
C ASN A 702 4.99 -16.41 3.22
N LEU A 703 3.83 -16.75 3.82
CA LEU A 703 3.54 -18.13 4.25
C LEU A 703 3.57 -19.10 3.05
N CYS A 704 3.07 -18.68 1.89
CA CYS A 704 3.13 -19.44 0.64
C CYS A 704 4.55 -19.74 0.12
N VAL A 705 5.59 -19.10 0.67
CA VAL A 705 6.99 -19.41 0.35
C VAL A 705 7.46 -20.70 1.05
N LEU A 706 6.99 -20.97 2.28
CA LEU A 706 7.45 -22.11 3.09
C LEU A 706 7.11 -23.47 2.48
N ASP A 707 7.85 -24.52 2.84
CA ASP A 707 7.62 -25.87 2.31
C ASP A 707 6.31 -26.46 2.85
N VAL A 708 5.68 -27.34 2.08
CA VAL A 708 4.35 -27.90 2.40
C VAL A 708 4.34 -28.55 3.79
N ASP A 709 5.41 -29.24 4.16
CA ASP A 709 5.53 -29.94 5.44
C ASP A 709 5.75 -29.00 6.64
N VAL A 710 6.28 -27.79 6.42
CA VAL A 710 6.30 -26.73 7.45
C VAL A 710 4.88 -26.18 7.65
N LEU A 711 4.10 -26.04 6.57
CA LEU A 711 2.70 -25.59 6.65
C LEU A 711 1.78 -26.61 7.32
N LYS A 712 2.05 -27.91 7.18
CA LYS A 712 1.31 -28.98 7.89
C LYS A 712 1.45 -28.90 9.42
N ASN A 713 2.48 -28.22 9.94
CA ASN A 713 2.70 -28.06 11.38
C ASN A 713 1.90 -26.89 12.00
N ILE A 714 1.12 -26.15 11.21
CA ILE A 714 0.22 -25.11 11.73
C ILE A 714 -0.95 -25.79 12.46
N SER A 715 -1.13 -25.49 13.75
CA SER A 715 -2.27 -26.04 14.49
C SER A 715 -3.60 -25.41 14.04
N SER A 716 -4.68 -26.18 14.10
CA SER A 716 -6.03 -25.68 13.79
C SER A 716 -6.44 -24.54 14.72
N GLN A 717 -5.97 -24.51 15.99
CA GLN A 717 -6.18 -23.38 16.90
C GLN A 717 -5.37 -22.14 16.49
N SER A 718 -4.10 -22.30 16.07
CA SER A 718 -3.26 -21.20 15.54
C SER A 718 -3.96 -20.49 14.39
N LEU A 719 -4.52 -21.27 13.45
CA LEU A 719 -5.22 -20.71 12.28
C LEU A 719 -6.59 -20.12 12.64
N LYS A 720 -7.26 -20.63 13.68
CA LYS A 720 -8.55 -20.14 14.17
C LYS A 720 -8.46 -18.76 14.82
N GLU A 721 -7.32 -18.48 15.46
CA GLU A 721 -7.00 -17.21 16.11
C GLU A 721 -6.31 -16.21 15.16
N ALA A 722 -5.91 -16.63 13.96
CA ALA A 722 -5.27 -15.77 12.98
C ALA A 722 -6.26 -14.81 12.27
N ASP A 723 -5.70 -13.77 11.65
CA ASP A 723 -6.35 -12.92 10.66
C ASP A 723 -6.67 -13.69 9.36
N ALA A 724 -7.43 -13.07 8.45
CA ALA A 724 -7.68 -13.64 7.13
C ALA A 724 -6.40 -13.69 6.27
N LEU A 725 -5.81 -14.87 6.11
CA LEU A 725 -4.58 -15.07 5.32
C LEU A 725 -4.88 -15.20 3.83
N THR A 726 -4.46 -14.22 3.02
CA THR A 726 -4.56 -14.27 1.56
C THR A 726 -3.51 -15.23 0.98
N VAL A 727 -3.93 -16.43 0.59
CA VAL A 727 -3.04 -17.51 0.08
C VAL A 727 -3.10 -17.69 -1.44
N SER A 728 -3.44 -16.63 -2.18
CA SER A 728 -3.58 -16.66 -3.65
C SER A 728 -2.30 -17.09 -4.37
N THR A 729 -1.12 -16.69 -3.86
CA THR A 729 0.21 -17.02 -4.41
C THR A 729 0.70 -18.44 -4.10
N CYS A 730 -0.01 -19.21 -3.27
CA CYS A 730 0.38 -20.58 -2.96
C CYS A 730 0.20 -21.53 -4.17
N THR A 731 1.07 -22.53 -4.26
CA THR A 731 0.86 -23.70 -5.13
C THR A 731 -0.38 -24.48 -4.68
N THR A 732 -0.98 -25.25 -5.60
CA THR A 732 -2.19 -26.05 -5.34
C THR A 732 -2.04 -27.00 -4.16
N GLU A 733 -0.84 -27.56 -3.94
CA GLU A 733 -0.50 -28.42 -2.80
C GLU A 733 -0.53 -27.66 -1.47
N LYS A 734 0.10 -26.47 -1.42
CA LYS A 734 0.08 -25.60 -0.24
C LYS A 734 -1.33 -25.11 0.07
N LYS A 735 -2.12 -24.77 -0.97
CA LYS A 735 -3.54 -24.43 -0.84
C LYS A 735 -4.33 -25.58 -0.21
N LYS A 736 -4.19 -26.81 -0.72
CA LYS A 736 -4.88 -28.01 -0.18
C LYS A 736 -4.47 -28.34 1.25
N ALA A 737 -3.20 -28.17 1.61
CA ALA A 737 -2.74 -28.32 3.00
C ALA A 737 -3.38 -27.28 3.93
N LEU A 738 -3.28 -25.99 3.60
CA LEU A 738 -3.86 -24.90 4.41
C LEU A 738 -5.38 -24.97 4.49
N PHE A 739 -6.07 -25.35 3.41
CA PHE A 739 -7.52 -25.58 3.43
C PHE A 739 -7.93 -26.73 4.34
N THR A 740 -7.14 -27.81 4.42
CA THR A 740 -7.43 -28.92 5.34
C THR A 740 -7.41 -28.45 6.79
N ILE A 741 -6.38 -27.68 7.16
CA ILE A 741 -6.25 -27.08 8.50
C ILE A 741 -7.37 -26.06 8.77
N ALA A 742 -7.76 -25.25 7.77
CA ALA A 742 -8.88 -24.31 7.88
C ALA A 742 -10.23 -25.03 8.07
N ARG A 743 -10.45 -26.13 7.35
CA ARG A 743 -11.64 -26.96 7.50
C ARG A 743 -11.73 -27.53 8.92
N GLU A 744 -10.62 -27.94 9.52
CA GLU A 744 -10.57 -28.43 10.91
C GLU A 744 -10.72 -27.30 11.95
N ALA A 745 -10.11 -26.14 11.71
CA ALA A 745 -10.21 -24.95 12.57
C ALA A 745 -11.64 -24.40 12.71
N PHE A 746 -12.42 -24.47 11.62
CA PHE A 746 -13.73 -23.83 11.49
C PHE A 746 -14.90 -24.82 11.32
N ALA A 747 -14.64 -26.13 11.46
CA ALA A 747 -15.67 -27.17 11.40
C ALA A 747 -16.77 -26.97 12.45
N THR A 748 -18.01 -27.23 12.03
CA THR A 748 -19.18 -27.38 12.91
C THR A 748 -19.68 -28.83 12.81
N ASN A 749 -20.20 -29.39 13.90
CA ASN A 749 -20.56 -30.81 14.02
C ASN A 749 -21.84 -31.23 13.22
N THR A 750 -22.26 -30.44 12.23
CA THR A 750 -23.51 -30.59 11.49
C THR A 750 -23.31 -31.36 10.18
N ARG A 751 -23.99 -32.50 10.03
CA ARG A 751 -23.76 -33.49 8.94
C ARG A 751 -24.44 -33.18 7.59
N SER A 752 -25.16 -32.06 7.44
CA SER A 752 -26.09 -31.85 6.30
C SER A 752 -25.80 -30.65 5.39
N ALA A 753 -25.21 -29.56 5.89
CA ALA A 753 -24.83 -28.39 5.10
C ALA A 753 -23.72 -27.61 5.82
N VAL A 754 -22.95 -26.81 5.08
CA VAL A 754 -21.90 -25.95 5.64
C VAL A 754 -22.53 -24.67 6.17
N ALA A 755 -22.31 -24.33 7.44
CA ALA A 755 -22.79 -23.06 7.98
C ALA A 755 -22.15 -21.86 7.26
N VAL A 756 -22.93 -20.81 6.99
CA VAL A 756 -22.42 -19.63 6.23
C VAL A 756 -21.25 -18.95 6.94
N ALA A 757 -21.27 -18.89 8.28
CA ALA A 757 -20.12 -18.45 9.08
C ALA A 757 -18.87 -19.32 8.88
N THR A 758 -19.02 -20.64 8.73
CA THR A 758 -17.90 -21.55 8.39
C THR A 758 -17.38 -21.24 6.98
N TYR A 759 -18.27 -21.02 5.98
CA TYR A 759 -17.86 -20.60 4.63
C TYR A 759 -17.06 -19.29 4.67
N GLN A 760 -17.56 -18.25 5.34
CA GLN A 760 -16.86 -16.95 5.41
C GLN A 760 -15.52 -17.06 6.14
N LEU A 761 -15.39 -17.95 7.13
CA LEU A 761 -14.11 -18.23 7.79
C LEU A 761 -13.14 -18.99 6.87
N THR A 762 -13.59 -20.01 6.13
CA THR A 762 -12.74 -20.79 5.20
C THR A 762 -12.48 -20.12 3.86
N GLN A 763 -13.25 -19.10 3.46
CA GLN A 763 -13.19 -18.42 2.16
C GLN A 763 -11.76 -18.05 1.69
N PRO A 764 -10.86 -17.48 2.53
CA PRO A 764 -9.50 -17.13 2.08
C PRO A 764 -8.67 -18.34 1.61
N PHE A 765 -9.01 -19.54 2.09
CA PHE A 765 -8.33 -20.80 1.79
C PHE A 765 -9.07 -21.65 0.74
N LEU A 766 -10.24 -21.22 0.27
CA LEU A 766 -11.16 -22.05 -0.53
C LEU A 766 -10.57 -22.51 -1.88
N ALA A 767 -9.55 -21.81 -2.38
CA ALA A 767 -8.71 -22.24 -3.51
C ALA A 767 -8.03 -23.62 -3.30
N GLY A 768 -8.00 -24.14 -2.07
CA GLY A 768 -7.53 -25.49 -1.74
C GLY A 768 -8.63 -26.53 -1.52
N ALA A 769 -9.91 -26.18 -1.72
CA ALA A 769 -11.03 -27.08 -1.45
C ALA A 769 -11.14 -28.22 -2.47
N ASP A 770 -11.71 -29.34 -2.02
CA ASP A 770 -12.08 -30.46 -2.88
C ASP A 770 -13.50 -30.28 -3.46
N LEU A 771 -13.80 -31.06 -4.52
CA LEU A 771 -15.09 -31.00 -5.23
C LEU A 771 -16.28 -31.35 -4.33
N ALA A 772 -16.10 -32.20 -3.31
CA ALA A 772 -17.18 -32.60 -2.41
C ALA A 772 -17.54 -31.46 -1.45
N TYR A 773 -16.54 -30.76 -0.91
CA TYR A 773 -16.76 -29.56 -0.10
C TYR A 773 -17.44 -28.45 -0.91
N VAL A 774 -16.95 -28.15 -2.12
CA VAL A 774 -17.54 -27.11 -2.97
C VAL A 774 -18.97 -27.46 -3.39
N LYS A 775 -19.27 -28.72 -3.76
CA LYS A 775 -20.67 -29.15 -3.98
C LYS A 775 -21.52 -29.02 -2.71
N GLY A 776 -20.95 -29.27 -1.52
CA GLY A 776 -21.62 -29.07 -0.22
C GLY A 776 -21.98 -27.60 0.10
N LEU A 777 -21.36 -26.62 -0.56
CA LEU A 777 -21.72 -25.21 -0.43
C LEU A 777 -22.97 -24.82 -1.24
N THR A 778 -23.33 -25.58 -2.29
CA THR A 778 -24.43 -25.26 -3.22
C THR A 778 -25.80 -25.11 -2.53
N THR A 779 -26.04 -25.92 -1.48
CA THR A 779 -27.28 -25.90 -0.68
C THR A 779 -27.22 -24.93 0.50
N SER A 780 -26.07 -24.27 0.73
CA SER A 780 -25.82 -23.44 1.90
C SER A 780 -26.17 -21.95 1.68
N GLY A 781 -26.59 -21.57 0.47
CA GLY A 781 -27.09 -20.22 0.14
C GLY A 781 -26.04 -19.11 0.28
N ILE A 782 -24.76 -19.45 0.03
CA ILE A 782 -23.62 -18.59 0.39
C ILE A 782 -23.41 -17.36 -0.49
N ASN A 783 -24.03 -17.26 -1.68
CA ASN A 783 -23.83 -16.16 -2.64
C ASN A 783 -22.32 -15.86 -2.86
N MET A 784 -21.58 -16.86 -3.34
CA MET A 784 -20.15 -16.77 -3.63
C MET A 784 -19.88 -15.66 -4.66
N ASP A 785 -18.86 -14.84 -4.44
CA ASP A 785 -18.42 -13.83 -5.40
C ASP A 785 -17.53 -14.43 -6.50
N LEU A 786 -17.41 -13.73 -7.62
CA LEU A 786 -16.72 -14.26 -8.79
C LEU A 786 -15.20 -14.40 -8.60
N ALA A 787 -14.56 -13.54 -7.80
CA ALA A 787 -13.13 -13.67 -7.51
C ALA A 787 -12.84 -14.90 -6.64
N THR A 788 -13.70 -15.20 -5.68
CA THR A 788 -13.66 -16.47 -4.93
C THR A 788 -13.88 -17.66 -5.87
N PHE A 789 -14.89 -17.60 -6.75
CA PHE A 789 -15.22 -18.68 -7.68
C PHE A 789 -14.09 -18.99 -8.69
N THR A 790 -13.50 -17.97 -9.32
CA THR A 790 -12.38 -18.17 -10.27
C THR A 790 -11.07 -18.57 -9.59
N SER A 791 -10.94 -18.37 -8.27
CA SER A 791 -9.76 -18.79 -7.50
C SER A 791 -9.71 -20.29 -7.13
N LEU A 792 -10.82 -21.02 -7.32
CA LEU A 792 -10.91 -22.46 -7.04
C LEU A 792 -9.97 -23.27 -7.97
N ASP A 793 -9.60 -24.49 -7.56
CA ASP A 793 -8.90 -25.43 -8.43
C ASP A 793 -9.71 -25.63 -9.72
N GLU A 794 -9.10 -25.41 -10.88
CA GLU A 794 -9.79 -25.53 -12.18
C GLU A 794 -10.45 -26.90 -12.35
N ASN A 795 -9.86 -27.97 -11.83
CA ASN A 795 -10.45 -29.32 -11.88
C ASN A 795 -11.72 -29.43 -11.05
N VAL A 796 -11.90 -28.60 -10.02
CA VAL A 796 -13.17 -28.50 -9.27
C VAL A 796 -14.20 -27.76 -10.12
N ILE A 797 -13.87 -26.57 -10.63
CA ILE A 797 -14.77 -25.75 -11.46
C ILE A 797 -15.29 -26.54 -12.67
N LEU A 798 -14.39 -27.20 -13.41
CA LEU A 798 -14.71 -27.97 -14.62
C LEU A 798 -15.53 -29.26 -14.37
N ASN A 799 -15.84 -29.58 -13.10
CA ASN A 799 -16.73 -30.67 -12.69
C ASN A 799 -17.98 -30.19 -11.92
N LEU A 800 -18.25 -28.88 -11.93
CA LEU A 800 -19.53 -28.30 -11.51
C LEU A 800 -20.50 -28.24 -12.71
N SER A 801 -21.73 -28.65 -12.48
CA SER A 801 -22.85 -28.47 -13.41
C SER A 801 -23.40 -27.04 -13.36
N VAL A 802 -24.19 -26.67 -14.36
CA VAL A 802 -24.84 -25.36 -14.45
C VAL A 802 -25.66 -25.02 -13.19
N ASN A 803 -26.45 -25.96 -12.67
CA ASN A 803 -27.25 -25.75 -11.46
C ASN A 803 -26.39 -25.54 -10.20
N GLU A 804 -25.22 -26.20 -10.12
CA GLU A 804 -24.31 -26.04 -8.98
C GLU A 804 -23.61 -24.67 -9.02
N VAL A 805 -23.18 -24.20 -10.19
CA VAL A 805 -22.65 -22.83 -10.35
C VAL A 805 -23.72 -21.79 -10.04
N GLY A 806 -24.96 -21.99 -10.50
CA GLY A 806 -26.11 -21.15 -10.15
C GLY A 806 -26.35 -21.08 -8.63
N GLY A 807 -26.33 -22.22 -7.93
CA GLY A 807 -26.50 -22.31 -6.49
C GLY A 807 -25.35 -21.73 -5.66
N LEU A 808 -24.11 -21.81 -6.16
CA LEU A 808 -22.94 -21.20 -5.53
C LEU A 808 -22.97 -19.68 -5.64
N LEU A 809 -23.13 -19.14 -6.85
CA LEU A 809 -23.06 -17.69 -7.10
C LEU A 809 -24.31 -16.96 -6.59
N GLY A 810 -25.49 -17.59 -6.73
CA GLY A 810 -26.77 -17.05 -6.26
C GLY A 810 -27.03 -15.63 -6.76
N THR A 811 -27.06 -14.64 -5.86
CA THR A 811 -27.26 -13.22 -6.22
C THR A 811 -26.16 -12.65 -7.12
N ASN A 812 -24.93 -13.19 -7.07
CA ASN A 812 -23.82 -12.75 -7.92
C ASN A 812 -23.81 -13.43 -9.31
N LEU A 813 -24.74 -14.35 -9.58
CA LEU A 813 -24.81 -15.06 -10.87
C LEU A 813 -24.74 -14.14 -12.12
N PRO A 814 -25.35 -12.94 -12.16
CA PRO A 814 -25.22 -12.04 -13.31
C PRO A 814 -23.79 -11.58 -13.60
N ASP A 815 -22.92 -11.52 -12.58
CA ASP A 815 -21.54 -11.06 -12.74
C ASP A 815 -20.70 -12.05 -13.56
N LEU A 816 -21.07 -13.33 -13.59
CA LEU A 816 -20.42 -14.37 -14.40
C LEU A 816 -20.30 -13.99 -15.88
N LYS A 817 -21.23 -13.17 -16.40
CA LYS A 817 -21.16 -12.61 -17.76
C LYS A 817 -20.01 -11.60 -17.93
N SER A 818 -19.68 -10.79 -16.91
CA SER A 818 -18.52 -9.89 -16.95
C SER A 818 -17.17 -10.65 -16.91
N TYR A 819 -17.16 -11.88 -16.40
CA TYR A 819 -15.97 -12.76 -16.38
C TYR A 819 -15.92 -13.74 -17.57
N GLU A 820 -16.77 -13.61 -18.60
CA GLU A 820 -16.82 -14.58 -19.72
C GLU A 820 -15.55 -14.66 -20.58
N ASN A 821 -14.64 -13.70 -20.43
CA ASN A 821 -13.32 -13.70 -21.09
C ASN A 821 -12.21 -14.34 -20.24
N GLN A 822 -12.51 -14.81 -19.03
CA GLN A 822 -11.58 -15.60 -18.22
C GLN A 822 -11.46 -17.03 -18.79
N MET A 823 -10.22 -17.51 -18.96
CA MET A 823 -9.97 -18.85 -19.51
C MET A 823 -10.71 -19.94 -18.71
N VAL A 824 -10.74 -19.85 -17.38
CA VAL A 824 -11.42 -20.83 -16.52
C VAL A 824 -12.95 -20.84 -16.72
N VAL A 825 -13.56 -19.68 -17.01
CA VAL A 825 -14.99 -19.56 -17.32
C VAL A 825 -15.26 -20.10 -18.73
N GLN A 826 -14.40 -19.82 -19.71
CA GLN A 826 -14.53 -20.36 -21.08
C GLN A 826 -14.34 -21.88 -21.13
N ASN A 827 -13.36 -22.42 -20.39
CA ASN A 827 -13.13 -23.85 -20.24
C ASN A 827 -14.32 -24.55 -19.57
N TRP A 828 -15.02 -23.87 -18.65
CA TRP A 828 -16.25 -24.38 -18.05
C TRP A 828 -17.45 -24.31 -19.00
N VAL A 829 -17.71 -23.16 -19.62
CA VAL A 829 -18.79 -22.92 -20.60
C VAL A 829 -18.74 -23.95 -21.72
N SER A 830 -17.56 -24.16 -22.32
CA SER A 830 -17.34 -25.13 -23.42
C SER A 830 -17.47 -26.61 -23.02
N ARG A 831 -17.70 -26.92 -21.73
CA ARG A 831 -18.05 -28.26 -21.25
C ARG A 831 -19.55 -28.49 -21.06
N GLN A 832 -20.31 -27.44 -20.76
CA GLN A 832 -21.76 -27.52 -20.57
C GLN A 832 -22.51 -27.58 -21.92
N PHE A 833 -23.77 -28.03 -21.93
CA PHE A 833 -24.64 -27.83 -23.08
C PHE A 833 -25.19 -26.39 -23.11
N GLN A 834 -25.38 -25.84 -24.31
CA GLN A 834 -25.96 -24.49 -24.45
C GLN A 834 -27.42 -24.42 -23.97
N SER A 835 -28.17 -25.54 -24.04
CA SER A 835 -29.50 -25.68 -23.41
C SER A 835 -29.46 -25.36 -21.92
N ASP A 836 -28.42 -25.86 -21.25
CA ASP A 836 -28.30 -25.83 -19.81
C ASP A 836 -27.83 -24.44 -19.38
N LEU A 837 -26.80 -23.89 -20.04
CA LEU A 837 -26.33 -22.52 -19.83
C LEU A 837 -27.46 -21.48 -19.99
N ASN A 838 -28.37 -21.69 -20.93
CA ASN A 838 -29.52 -20.80 -21.14
C ASN A 838 -30.45 -20.74 -19.91
N THR A 839 -30.50 -21.78 -19.06
CA THR A 839 -31.32 -21.80 -17.83
C THR A 839 -30.86 -20.77 -16.79
N LEU A 840 -29.60 -20.32 -16.84
CA LEU A 840 -29.09 -19.27 -15.95
C LEU A 840 -29.62 -17.88 -16.29
N GLY A 841 -30.14 -17.65 -17.51
CA GLY A 841 -30.64 -16.35 -17.96
C GLY A 841 -29.59 -15.25 -18.16
N VAL A 842 -28.29 -15.52 -17.97
CA VAL A 842 -27.21 -14.51 -18.00
C VAL A 842 -26.55 -14.29 -19.38
N GLY A 843 -27.04 -14.92 -20.44
CA GLY A 843 -26.55 -14.67 -21.81
C GLY A 843 -25.12 -15.16 -22.10
N LEU A 844 -24.68 -16.24 -21.44
CA LEU A 844 -23.43 -16.94 -21.79
C LEU A 844 -23.62 -17.76 -23.08
N VAL A 845 -22.60 -17.73 -23.94
CA VAL A 845 -22.59 -18.42 -25.25
C VAL A 845 -21.29 -19.20 -25.45
N GLY A 846 -21.34 -20.24 -26.28
CA GLY A 846 -20.18 -21.12 -26.54
C GLY A 846 -20.28 -22.50 -25.87
N GLY A 847 -21.43 -22.85 -25.30
CA GLY A 847 -21.74 -24.20 -24.85
C GLY A 847 -21.90 -25.18 -26.00
N ARG A 848 -21.86 -26.48 -25.68
CA ARG A 848 -22.00 -27.56 -26.66
C ARG A 848 -23.42 -27.62 -27.22
N ALA A 849 -23.54 -27.91 -28.51
CA ALA A 849 -24.81 -28.33 -29.10
C ALA A 849 -25.23 -29.68 -28.49
N GLY A 850 -26.51 -29.80 -28.11
CA GLY A 850 -27.07 -31.07 -27.66
C GLY A 850 -27.13 -32.08 -28.80
N SER A 851 -26.76 -33.34 -28.54
CA SER A 851 -26.83 -34.40 -29.55
C SER A 851 -28.27 -34.85 -29.74
N THR A 852 -28.91 -34.42 -30.83
CA THR A 852 -30.29 -34.81 -31.20
C THR A 852 -30.34 -36.21 -31.79
N THR A 853 -30.08 -37.23 -30.97
CA THR A 853 -30.40 -38.63 -31.30
C THR A 853 -31.92 -38.82 -31.28
N ILE A 854 -32.58 -38.53 -32.40
CA ILE A 854 -34.01 -38.79 -32.59
C ILE A 854 -34.23 -40.32 -32.56
N PRO A 855 -35.02 -40.86 -31.62
CA PRO A 855 -35.36 -42.28 -31.62
C PRO A 855 -36.41 -42.53 -32.71
N ASN A 856 -35.98 -43.07 -33.85
CA ASN A 856 -36.87 -43.41 -34.97
C ASN A 856 -37.78 -44.61 -34.63
N SER A 857 -38.86 -44.35 -33.91
CA SER A 857 -39.93 -45.30 -33.60
C SER A 857 -41.20 -44.97 -34.39
N MET A 858 -41.14 -45.05 -35.72
CA MET A 858 -42.35 -45.00 -36.56
C MET A 858 -42.98 -46.38 -36.70
N THR A 859 -43.99 -46.66 -35.88
CA THR A 859 -44.97 -47.73 -36.16
C THR A 859 -45.85 -47.32 -37.34
N THR A 860 -45.69 -47.98 -38.48
CA THR A 860 -46.48 -47.73 -39.69
C THR A 860 -47.83 -48.45 -39.67
N THR A 861 -48.93 -47.71 -39.84
CA THR A 861 -50.27 -48.26 -40.09
C THR A 861 -51.01 -47.47 -41.16
N GLY A 862 -51.67 -48.18 -42.10
CA GLY A 862 -52.77 -47.66 -42.91
C GLY A 862 -52.45 -46.61 -43.99
N SER A 863 -52.19 -47.06 -45.22
CA SER A 863 -52.56 -46.27 -46.41
C SER A 863 -54.09 -46.39 -46.62
N PRO A 864 -54.75 -45.48 -47.38
CA PRO A 864 -54.96 -45.82 -48.79
C PRO A 864 -55.00 -44.64 -49.80
N THR A 865 -54.94 -45.03 -51.09
CA THR A 865 -55.49 -44.36 -52.29
C THR A 865 -54.94 -43.00 -52.74
N THR A 866 -54.20 -43.04 -53.86
CA THR A 866 -54.16 -41.99 -54.90
C THR A 866 -55.46 -41.98 -55.72
N PRO A 867 -55.68 -40.98 -56.61
CA PRO A 867 -55.32 -41.24 -58.02
C PRO A 867 -54.84 -40.00 -58.84
N ASN A 868 -53.92 -40.25 -59.79
CA ASN A 868 -53.84 -39.71 -61.18
C ASN A 868 -53.85 -38.17 -61.46
N SER A 869 -53.18 -37.63 -62.49
CA SER A 869 -52.33 -38.20 -63.56
C SER A 869 -51.66 -37.12 -64.44
N MET A 870 -50.37 -37.30 -64.80
CA MET A 870 -49.67 -37.01 -66.10
C MET A 870 -49.84 -35.65 -66.83
N THR A 871 -48.90 -35.11 -67.64
CA THR A 871 -47.45 -35.33 -67.99
C THR A 871 -46.91 -33.94 -68.47
N THR A 872 -45.94 -33.63 -69.35
CA THR A 872 -45.00 -34.26 -70.34
C THR A 872 -44.02 -33.12 -70.73
N THR A 873 -42.73 -33.20 -71.09
CA THR A 873 -41.65 -34.21 -71.29
C THR A 873 -40.31 -33.42 -71.09
N GLY A 874 -39.05 -33.86 -71.25
CA GLY A 874 -38.35 -35.10 -71.65
C GLY A 874 -36.82 -34.80 -71.60
N SER A 875 -35.87 -35.67 -71.97
CA SER A 875 -35.90 -37.06 -72.47
C SER A 875 -34.48 -37.69 -72.40
N LEU A 876 -34.35 -39.02 -72.61
CA LEU A 876 -33.11 -39.80 -72.91
C LEU A 876 -32.06 -39.96 -71.77
N THR A 877 -31.44 -41.13 -71.47
CA THR A 877 -31.73 -42.56 -71.76
C THR A 877 -31.00 -43.52 -70.76
N THR A 878 -31.34 -44.82 -70.77
CA THR A 878 -30.80 -45.94 -69.92
C THR A 878 -30.02 -46.97 -70.80
N PRO A 879 -29.63 -48.24 -70.42
CA PRO A 879 -29.76 -49.02 -69.15
C PRO A 879 -28.58 -49.97 -68.71
N ASN A 880 -28.70 -50.50 -67.47
CA ASN A 880 -28.33 -51.84 -66.92
C ASN A 880 -26.90 -52.51 -66.91
N SER A 881 -26.36 -52.66 -65.68
CA SER A 881 -26.01 -53.92 -64.93
C SER A 881 -24.89 -54.92 -65.35
N MET A 882 -24.03 -55.30 -64.36
CA MET A 882 -23.41 -56.66 -64.24
C MET A 882 -22.86 -56.98 -62.81
N THR A 883 -22.24 -58.16 -62.59
CA THR A 883 -22.13 -58.93 -61.30
C THR A 883 -20.86 -59.83 -61.25
N THR A 884 -20.26 -60.40 -60.16
CA THR A 884 -20.42 -60.45 -58.67
C THR A 884 -19.18 -61.17 -58.01
N THR A 885 -19.15 -61.37 -56.67
CA THR A 885 -18.21 -62.19 -55.82
C THR A 885 -16.84 -61.55 -55.47
N GLY A 886 -16.12 -61.85 -54.36
CA GLY A 886 -16.33 -62.76 -53.20
C GLY A 886 -15.31 -62.51 -52.03
N SER A 887 -15.49 -63.17 -50.87
CA SER A 887 -14.70 -63.03 -49.59
C SER A 887 -13.40 -63.88 -49.57
N PRO A 888 -12.44 -63.87 -48.57
CA PRO A 888 -12.70 -64.05 -47.10
C PRO A 888 -11.65 -63.58 -46.00
N THR A 889 -12.06 -63.70 -44.73
CA THR A 889 -11.31 -64.08 -43.48
C THR A 889 -10.28 -63.19 -42.73
N THR A 890 -10.26 -63.39 -41.39
CA THR A 890 -9.28 -62.93 -40.36
C THR A 890 -8.21 -63.99 -40.06
N PRO A 891 -7.16 -63.68 -39.25
CA PRO A 891 -7.08 -64.31 -37.92
C PRO A 891 -6.43 -63.46 -36.78
N ASN A 892 -6.45 -64.01 -35.55
CA ASN A 892 -5.88 -63.46 -34.31
C ASN A 892 -4.33 -63.51 -34.25
N SER A 893 -3.67 -62.78 -33.33
CA SER A 893 -3.17 -63.36 -32.05
C SER A 893 -2.42 -62.39 -31.11
N MET A 894 -2.12 -62.93 -29.92
CA MET A 894 -1.40 -62.43 -28.73
C MET A 894 0.13 -62.26 -28.97
N THR A 895 1.01 -61.75 -28.08
CA THR A 895 0.95 -61.46 -26.61
C THR A 895 2.05 -60.45 -26.18
N THR A 896 2.02 -60.05 -24.90
CA THR A 896 3.11 -59.49 -24.07
C THR A 896 4.46 -60.25 -24.16
N THR A 897 5.66 -59.77 -23.78
CA THR A 897 6.11 -59.01 -22.58
C THR A 897 7.46 -58.28 -22.83
N GLY A 898 7.99 -57.51 -21.86
CA GLY A 898 9.45 -57.39 -21.66
C GLY A 898 10.06 -55.98 -21.47
N SER A 899 10.53 -55.70 -20.25
CA SER A 899 11.54 -54.68 -19.87
C SER A 899 12.76 -55.47 -19.27
N PRO A 900 13.93 -54.91 -18.85
CA PRO A 900 14.30 -53.49 -18.65
C PRO A 900 15.81 -53.10 -18.94
N THR A 901 16.21 -51.92 -18.44
CA THR A 901 17.57 -51.47 -17.98
C THR A 901 18.75 -51.17 -18.94
N THR A 902 19.12 -49.88 -18.99
CA THR A 902 20.44 -49.21 -18.73
C THR A 902 21.70 -50.07 -18.43
N PRO A 903 22.96 -49.66 -18.78
CA PRO A 903 23.55 -48.38 -18.28
C PRO A 903 24.73 -47.70 -19.06
N ASN A 904 25.24 -46.60 -18.47
CA ASN A 904 26.60 -45.99 -18.60
C ASN A 904 27.00 -45.23 -19.89
N SER A 905 27.94 -44.25 -19.89
CA SER A 905 28.48 -43.35 -18.83
C SER A 905 29.40 -42.24 -19.41
N MET A 906 29.80 -41.29 -18.56
CA MET A 906 31.00 -40.41 -18.61
C MET A 906 30.97 -39.05 -19.35
N THR A 907 31.99 -38.24 -19.02
CA THR A 907 31.97 -36.77 -18.95
C THR A 907 33.36 -36.18 -19.23
N THR A 908 33.49 -35.00 -19.84
CA THR A 908 34.46 -33.94 -19.41
C THR A 908 34.36 -32.61 -20.20
N THR A 909 34.44 -31.51 -19.44
CA THR A 909 34.99 -30.15 -19.72
C THR A 909 35.36 -29.67 -21.14
N GLY A 910 34.94 -28.44 -21.48
CA GLY A 910 35.52 -27.59 -22.55
C GLY A 910 35.04 -26.12 -22.44
N THR A 911 35.88 -25.15 -22.82
CA THR A 911 35.64 -23.69 -22.61
C THR A 911 35.71 -22.87 -23.89
N GLY A 912 34.98 -21.74 -23.96
CA GLY A 912 35.29 -20.62 -24.87
C GLY A 912 34.15 -20.13 -25.77
N SER A 913 34.02 -18.80 -25.86
CA SER A 913 33.31 -18.04 -26.92
C SER A 913 34.34 -17.65 -28.01
N PRO A 914 33.97 -17.21 -29.25
CA PRO A 914 33.13 -16.02 -29.46
C PRO A 914 32.31 -15.96 -30.78
N THR A 915 31.79 -14.75 -31.07
CA THR A 915 31.43 -14.15 -32.39
C THR A 915 30.10 -14.50 -33.10
N THR A 916 29.40 -13.42 -33.45
CA THR A 916 28.31 -13.22 -34.45
C THR A 916 28.94 -12.92 -35.84
N PRO A 917 28.23 -12.62 -36.98
CA PRO A 917 26.82 -12.20 -37.10
C PRO A 917 26.00 -12.63 -38.36
N ASN A 918 24.76 -12.14 -38.39
CA ASN A 918 23.88 -11.82 -39.54
C ASN A 918 23.25 -12.91 -40.43
N THR A 919 22.00 -12.62 -40.80
CA THR A 919 21.12 -13.34 -41.72
C THR A 919 21.18 -12.78 -43.15
N MET A 920 20.70 -13.54 -44.14
CA MET A 920 20.50 -13.10 -45.53
C MET A 920 19.02 -13.09 -45.96
N THR A 921 18.78 -12.55 -47.16
CA THR A 921 17.56 -11.90 -47.64
C THR A 921 16.70 -12.74 -48.61
N THR A 922 15.69 -12.09 -49.21
CA THR A 922 14.95 -12.38 -50.49
C THR A 922 13.55 -13.01 -50.36
N THR A 923 12.56 -12.75 -51.23
CA THR A 923 12.14 -11.54 -52.02
C THR A 923 10.70 -11.80 -52.55
N GLY A 924 9.87 -10.77 -52.81
CA GLY A 924 8.59 -10.97 -53.53
C GLY A 924 7.74 -9.72 -53.83
N SER A 925 7.38 -9.54 -55.11
CA SER A 925 6.42 -8.57 -55.71
C SER A 925 6.01 -9.12 -57.09
N PRO A 926 5.06 -8.57 -57.90
CA PRO A 926 4.54 -7.18 -57.95
C PRO A 926 3.02 -7.01 -58.25
N THR A 927 2.51 -5.76 -58.37
CA THR A 927 1.78 -5.20 -59.56
C THR A 927 1.28 -3.75 -59.34
N THR A 928 0.85 -3.07 -60.42
CA THR A 928 0.52 -1.62 -60.58
C THR A 928 -0.85 -1.47 -61.32
N PRO A 929 -1.39 -0.31 -61.83
CA PRO A 929 -0.80 1.04 -62.03
C PRO A 929 -1.70 2.34 -61.96
N ASN A 930 -1.06 3.49 -61.62
CA ASN A 930 -1.27 4.89 -62.14
C ASN A 930 -2.68 5.59 -62.07
N PRO A 931 -2.84 6.92 -62.38
CA PRO A 931 -1.94 7.81 -63.15
C PRO A 931 -1.67 9.27 -62.67
N LEU A 932 -0.66 9.84 -63.35
CA LEU A 932 -0.48 11.25 -63.77
C LEU A 932 0.22 12.27 -62.83
N THR A 933 0.58 13.41 -63.44
CA THR A 933 1.74 14.26 -63.13
C THR A 933 1.37 15.74 -62.96
N THR A 934 2.14 16.48 -62.15
CA THR A 934 2.55 17.87 -62.48
C THR A 934 3.87 18.24 -61.79
N THR A 935 4.52 19.29 -62.26
CA THR A 935 5.89 19.70 -61.88
C THR A 935 5.97 21.16 -61.41
N SER A 936 7.18 21.54 -60.98
CA SER A 936 7.73 22.91 -60.82
C SER A 936 7.53 23.64 -59.48
N SER A 937 8.68 24.02 -58.91
CA SER A 937 8.86 25.10 -57.94
C SER A 937 9.52 26.29 -58.65
N PRO A 938 9.38 27.53 -58.14
CA PRO A 938 10.39 28.58 -58.31
C PRO A 938 11.49 28.44 -57.23
N THR A 939 12.78 28.36 -57.56
CA THR A 939 13.73 29.48 -57.78
C THR A 939 13.77 30.49 -56.60
N THR A 940 14.79 30.44 -55.73
CA THR A 940 16.12 31.15 -55.80
C THR A 940 16.02 32.68 -55.82
N SER A 941 16.85 33.47 -55.13
CA SER A 941 18.01 33.23 -54.23
C SER A 941 18.45 34.57 -53.60
N ALA A 942 19.22 34.57 -52.50
CA ALA A 942 19.77 35.81 -51.91
C ALA A 942 21.25 35.66 -51.52
N SER A 943 22.06 36.70 -51.75
CA SER A 943 23.49 36.77 -51.37
C SER A 943 24.00 38.21 -51.27
N SER A 944 25.01 38.40 -50.40
CA SER A 944 26.03 39.47 -50.39
C SER A 944 25.62 40.96 -50.37
N THR A 945 25.62 41.53 -49.15
CA THR A 945 26.45 42.69 -48.72
C THR A 945 26.58 43.96 -49.59
N ASN A 946 26.24 45.13 -49.03
CA ASN A 946 27.24 45.96 -48.32
C ASN A 946 26.63 47.16 -47.57
N THR A 947 27.31 47.63 -46.52
CA THR A 947 27.11 48.93 -45.85
C THR A 947 28.43 49.71 -45.82
N ASN A 948 28.37 51.03 -45.68
CA ASN A 948 29.46 51.93 -46.09
C ASN A 948 30.19 52.59 -44.89
N THR A 949 31.51 52.77 -45.03
CA THR A 949 32.37 53.83 -44.41
C THR A 949 32.24 54.08 -42.90
N THR A 950 33.12 53.51 -42.06
CA THR A 950 34.43 54.07 -41.61
C THR A 950 34.37 55.22 -40.61
N GLY A 951 35.03 55.03 -39.46
CA GLY A 951 35.20 55.97 -38.35
C GLY A 951 35.89 55.26 -37.20
#